data_AF-A0A379T132-F1
#
_entry.id   AF-A0A379T132-F1
#
_cell.length_a   1.000
_cell.length_b   1.000
_cell.length_c   1.000
_cell.angle_alpha   90.00
_cell.angle_beta   90.00
_cell.angle_gamma   90.00
#
_symmetry.space_group_name_H-M   'P 1'
#
loop_
_entity.id
_entity.type
_entity.pdbx_description
1 polymer ?
#
loop_
_entity_poly.entity_id
_entity_poly.type
_entity_poly.pdbx_seq_one_letter_code
_entity_poly.pdbx_strand_id
1 'polypeptide(L)'
;MINIRYPVRKADGRDYKNYDELLTDIRKNAHGWWLLGISHYWHGGIHIGTSSSPASVLNQDTPEKSVPLQFMMDGEVVAWRVNRDYAAIECYQERPLRQSGTFVLVKSVYKPDEQDESSWLTLYQLYMHIAPLSEFPKRPLYRVTQKGHGVRMRKHSRHDDSREIVPDVLANKHGHARTLMQGETLTVLQQKSFLLEQRPEPFALVQRLQDGNPAGDLFWVSMRPEYLEPDGECYVCLPEWMHHALNHGVFDDVVAPSAPLKVTVKAGDPVGFLGAQDLADEDNYPQIITTDYKAHIELLSPDEHVPDFVANAKAIKTGKQFIKLKLKRPLYLRNGEDEESTFEQMSAITRADAGKIIPRDATYPFTDKNGVTYFQIRPHTWMHQDDVEQLSQHDLAGLDFDCIEAEHTTDFTRTLDERWVIDALKSIRSHFDSEKGPASAQAKMFYDSLIHNAENRRPPDPYPDKSQDELLFGALHTNQMNIPEYARRLIVKHDSDWHSTRDDTRWSSIFTVRDESPVVKMANGGFLDATRWMDKVPPFASQRSVWHFHPLEFLEMLKPGGGKITLPMLRKIWTNSRKVSDEVLQQVADELNDNLERCHLNTEVRLYHFMAQVYQETGGNFSITENLNYAPTALPVYFSYYRRHPEEQELDGRTASHPANQENIANKAYGTRNGNHRPGGWMALHRPRNETINRTR
;
A
#
# COMPACT_ATOMS: atom_id res chain seq x y z
N MET A 1 5.83 -6.89 9.60
CA MET A 1 4.66 -6.16 9.04
C MET A 1 4.89 -5.80 7.58
N ILE A 2 3.92 -6.13 6.71
CA ILE A 2 3.97 -5.77 5.29
C ILE A 2 3.64 -4.29 5.09
N ASN A 3 4.41 -3.60 4.25
CA ASN A 3 4.09 -2.24 3.84
C ASN A 3 3.08 -2.30 2.70
N ILE A 4 2.01 -1.50 2.77
CA ILE A 4 0.97 -1.44 1.74
C ILE A 4 0.83 0.00 1.25
N ARG A 5 0.91 0.21 -0.06
CA ARG A 5 0.77 1.49 -0.75
C ARG A 5 -0.35 1.41 -1.77
N TYR A 6 -0.90 2.57 -2.14
CA TYR A 6 -1.79 2.65 -3.28
C TYR A 6 -1.00 2.53 -4.58
N PRO A 7 -1.54 2.00 -5.67
CA PRO A 7 -0.78 1.77 -6.90
C PRO A 7 -0.44 3.06 -7.68
N VAL A 8 -0.97 4.20 -7.25
CA VAL A 8 -0.81 5.51 -7.91
C VAL A 8 -0.46 6.60 -6.90
N ARG A 9 0.18 7.65 -7.41
CA ARG A 9 0.47 8.89 -6.69
C ARG A 9 -0.18 10.07 -7.40
N LYS A 10 -0.27 11.20 -6.70
CA LYS A 10 -0.73 12.46 -7.26
C LYS A 10 0.27 12.99 -8.29
N ALA A 11 -0.18 13.94 -9.11
CA ALA A 11 0.66 14.58 -10.14
C ALA A 11 1.91 15.29 -9.59
N ASP A 12 1.91 15.66 -8.30
CA ASP A 12 3.08 16.23 -7.62
C ASP A 12 4.00 15.16 -6.97
N GLY A 13 3.74 13.89 -7.24
CA GLY A 13 4.50 12.75 -6.73
C GLY A 13 4.20 12.36 -5.28
N ARG A 14 3.24 13.00 -4.61
CA ARG A 14 2.84 12.64 -3.24
C ARG A 14 1.82 11.51 -3.21
N ASP A 15 1.83 10.75 -2.12
CA ASP A 15 0.80 9.75 -1.84
C ASP A 15 -0.59 10.39 -1.60
N TYR A 16 -1.63 9.61 -1.88
CA TYR A 16 -3.00 9.91 -1.48
C TYR A 16 -3.15 9.86 0.05
N LYS A 17 -3.92 10.80 0.61
CA LYS A 17 -4.06 10.92 2.07
C LYS A 17 -4.94 9.83 2.66
N ASN A 18 -5.98 9.43 1.94
CA ASN A 18 -6.94 8.41 2.37
C ASN A 18 -7.55 7.71 1.14
N TYR A 19 -8.28 6.64 1.44
CA TYR A 19 -8.87 5.76 0.44
C TYR A 19 -9.95 6.45 -0.40
N ASP A 20 -10.80 7.27 0.22
CA ASP A 20 -11.89 7.97 -0.46
C ASP A 20 -11.39 8.99 -1.50
N GLU A 21 -10.29 9.69 -1.19
CA GLU A 21 -9.63 10.61 -2.12
C GLU A 21 -9.16 9.87 -3.37
N LEU A 22 -8.55 8.69 -3.20
CA LEU A 22 -8.10 7.86 -4.32
C LEU A 22 -9.28 7.32 -5.13
N LEU A 23 -10.31 6.77 -4.46
CA LEU A 23 -11.49 6.23 -5.15
C LEU A 23 -12.19 7.31 -5.98
N THR A 24 -12.22 8.56 -5.51
CA THR A 24 -12.79 9.69 -6.25
C THR A 24 -12.07 9.90 -7.58
N ASP A 25 -10.75 9.77 -7.63
CA ASP A 25 -9.97 9.91 -8.87
C ASP A 25 -10.12 8.68 -9.77
N ILE A 26 -10.09 7.47 -9.21
CA ILE A 26 -10.22 6.22 -10.00
C ILE A 26 -11.59 6.14 -10.68
N ARG A 27 -12.66 6.60 -10.01
CA ARG A 27 -14.02 6.64 -10.58
C ARG A 27 -14.19 7.60 -11.75
N LYS A 28 -13.19 8.44 -12.06
CA LYS A 28 -13.18 9.26 -13.28
C LYS A 28 -12.89 8.43 -14.54
N ASN A 29 -12.36 7.22 -14.40
CA ASN A 29 -12.16 6.32 -15.52
C ASN A 29 -13.52 5.86 -16.05
N ALA A 30 -13.74 6.08 -17.34
CA ALA A 30 -14.99 5.69 -17.98
C ALA A 30 -15.20 4.17 -17.96
N HIS A 31 -14.12 3.39 -18.03
CA HIS A 31 -14.13 1.92 -18.09
C HIS A 31 -13.24 1.28 -17.02
N GLY A 32 -13.31 -0.05 -16.90
CA GLY A 32 -12.41 -0.85 -16.06
C GLY A 32 -12.85 -0.93 -14.60
N TRP A 33 -14.14 -1.20 -14.41
CA TRP A 33 -14.78 -1.32 -13.11
C TRP A 33 -14.75 -2.78 -12.66
N TRP A 34 -14.47 -2.96 -11.36
CA TRP A 34 -14.42 -4.25 -10.69
C TRP A 34 -15.71 -5.07 -10.90
N LEU A 35 -15.57 -6.39 -11.10
CA LEU A 35 -16.59 -7.41 -11.42
C LEU A 35 -17.00 -7.47 -12.89
N LEU A 36 -17.45 -6.36 -13.48
CA LEU A 36 -17.87 -6.33 -14.88
C LEU A 36 -17.37 -5.09 -15.61
N GLY A 37 -16.78 -5.31 -16.79
CA GLY A 37 -16.45 -4.24 -17.72
C GLY A 37 -17.70 -3.66 -18.38
N ILE A 38 -17.54 -2.54 -19.09
CA ILE A 38 -18.64 -1.94 -19.88
C ILE A 38 -19.10 -2.84 -21.03
N SER A 39 -18.27 -3.79 -21.47
CA SER A 39 -18.68 -4.88 -22.36
C SER A 39 -19.62 -5.90 -21.69
N HIS A 40 -19.88 -5.77 -20.39
CA HIS A 40 -20.56 -6.72 -19.52
C HIS A 40 -19.85 -8.06 -19.37
N TYR A 41 -18.55 -8.11 -19.69
CA TYR A 41 -17.70 -9.28 -19.49
C TYR A 41 -17.07 -9.23 -18.09
N TRP A 42 -16.66 -10.38 -17.60
CA TRP A 42 -15.84 -10.50 -16.40
C TRP A 42 -14.70 -9.48 -16.38
N HIS A 43 -14.49 -8.82 -15.24
CA HIS A 43 -13.38 -7.89 -15.02
C HIS A 43 -12.80 -8.09 -13.63
N GLY A 44 -11.64 -8.77 -13.58
CA GLY A 44 -10.97 -9.21 -12.34
C GLY A 44 -10.10 -8.16 -11.66
N GLY A 45 -10.26 -6.87 -12.01
CA GLY A 45 -9.33 -5.84 -11.56
C GLY A 45 -9.89 -4.43 -11.60
N ILE A 46 -8.99 -3.47 -11.70
CA ILE A 46 -9.31 -2.05 -11.91
C ILE A 46 -8.44 -1.47 -13.02
N HIS A 47 -8.94 -0.46 -13.72
CA HIS A 47 -8.10 0.35 -14.59
C HIS A 47 -7.62 1.61 -13.89
N ILE A 48 -6.35 1.95 -14.11
CA ILE A 48 -5.80 3.28 -13.90
C ILE A 48 -5.58 3.89 -15.28
N GLY A 49 -6.31 4.94 -15.61
CA GLY A 49 -6.19 5.64 -16.89
C GLY A 49 -5.83 7.13 -16.73
N THR A 50 -5.62 7.79 -17.86
CA THR A 50 -5.28 9.23 -17.94
C THR A 50 -6.28 10.12 -17.21
N SER A 51 -7.57 9.75 -17.17
CA SER A 51 -8.61 10.49 -16.43
C SER A 51 -8.40 10.48 -14.91
N SER A 52 -7.82 9.40 -14.39
CA SER A 52 -7.54 9.23 -12.95
C SER A 52 -6.12 9.65 -12.56
N SER A 53 -5.12 9.41 -13.42
CA SER A 53 -3.71 9.65 -13.13
C SER A 53 -2.93 10.10 -14.38
N PRO A 54 -3.16 11.32 -14.88
CA PRO A 54 -2.56 11.78 -16.15
C PRO A 54 -1.03 11.91 -16.08
N ALA A 55 -0.47 12.19 -14.90
CA ALA A 55 0.98 12.24 -14.71
C ALA A 55 1.66 10.86 -14.82
N SER A 56 0.88 9.76 -14.81
CA SER A 56 1.38 8.40 -15.01
C SER A 56 1.60 8.03 -16.47
N VAL A 57 1.32 8.93 -17.41
CA VAL A 57 1.78 8.81 -18.80
C VAL A 57 3.21 9.33 -18.87
N LEU A 58 4.13 8.51 -19.42
CA LEU A 58 5.53 8.92 -19.56
C LEU A 58 5.66 9.99 -20.64
N ASN A 59 6.16 11.17 -20.25
CA ASN A 59 6.47 12.24 -21.18
C ASN A 59 7.92 12.07 -21.64
N GLN A 60 8.15 11.77 -22.92
CA GLN A 60 9.50 11.51 -23.42
C GLN A 60 10.41 12.75 -23.41
N ASP A 61 9.83 13.96 -23.55
CA ASP A 61 10.58 15.22 -23.55
C ASP A 61 11.04 15.60 -22.13
N THR A 62 10.17 15.39 -21.15
CA THR A 62 10.35 15.77 -19.72
C THR A 62 10.02 14.59 -18.78
N PRO A 63 10.73 13.45 -18.91
CA PRO A 63 10.40 12.21 -18.20
C PRO A 63 10.49 12.34 -16.68
N GLU A 64 11.29 13.27 -16.17
CA GLU A 64 11.43 13.58 -14.74
C GLU A 64 10.17 14.19 -14.10
N LYS A 65 9.22 14.69 -14.92
CA LYS A 65 7.93 15.22 -14.44
C LYS A 65 6.83 14.15 -14.40
N SER A 66 7.05 13.01 -15.04
CA SER A 66 6.11 11.89 -14.99
C SER A 66 6.21 11.16 -13.65
N VAL A 67 5.09 10.63 -13.18
CA VAL A 67 4.97 9.94 -11.90
C VAL A 67 4.62 8.49 -12.17
N PRO A 68 5.50 7.52 -11.92
CA PRO A 68 5.20 6.12 -12.24
C PRO A 68 4.13 5.55 -11.30
N LEU A 69 3.44 4.52 -11.79
CA LEU A 69 2.71 3.57 -10.96
C LEU A 69 3.66 2.95 -9.93
N GLN A 70 3.12 2.49 -8.80
CA GLN A 70 3.92 1.91 -7.72
C GLN A 70 3.39 0.55 -7.25
N PHE A 71 4.29 -0.31 -6.77
CA PHE A 71 3.93 -1.61 -6.23
C PHE A 71 3.09 -1.43 -4.97
N MET A 72 1.98 -2.15 -4.84
CA MET A 72 1.09 -2.04 -3.68
C MET A 72 1.66 -2.73 -2.46
N MET A 73 2.41 -3.82 -2.64
CA MET A 73 2.99 -4.62 -1.56
C MET A 73 4.44 -4.99 -1.86
N ASP A 74 5.21 -5.21 -0.79
CA ASP A 74 6.50 -5.91 -0.87
C ASP A 74 6.31 -7.31 -1.46
N GLY A 75 7.22 -7.74 -2.33
CA GLY A 75 7.14 -9.07 -2.92
C GLY A 75 8.31 -9.46 -3.81
N GLU A 76 8.16 -10.60 -4.47
CA GLU A 76 9.10 -11.16 -5.44
C GLU A 76 8.47 -11.14 -6.83
N VAL A 77 9.19 -10.63 -7.82
CA VAL A 77 8.76 -10.69 -9.22
C VAL A 77 8.88 -12.13 -9.70
N VAL A 78 7.75 -12.75 -10.04
CA VAL A 78 7.65 -14.17 -10.41
C VAL A 78 7.31 -14.40 -11.88
N ALA A 79 6.88 -13.36 -12.59
CA ALA A 79 6.81 -13.36 -14.04
C ALA A 79 6.80 -11.93 -14.59
N TRP A 80 7.25 -11.77 -15.84
CA TRP A 80 7.08 -10.54 -16.60
C TRP A 80 7.00 -10.81 -18.10
N ARG A 81 6.52 -9.83 -18.85
CA ARG A 81 6.81 -9.66 -20.28
C ARG A 81 7.14 -8.20 -20.49
N VAL A 82 8.33 -7.92 -21.00
CA VAL A 82 8.69 -6.57 -21.47
C VAL A 82 8.66 -6.60 -22.98
N ASN A 83 7.74 -5.84 -23.59
CA ASN A 83 7.72 -5.68 -25.03
C ASN A 83 8.74 -4.63 -25.46
N ARG A 84 9.39 -4.86 -26.60
CA ARG A 84 10.25 -3.85 -27.21
C ARG A 84 9.45 -2.63 -27.66
N ASP A 85 8.28 -2.89 -28.22
CA ASP A 85 7.32 -1.88 -28.68
C ASP A 85 5.88 -2.40 -28.53
N TYR A 86 4.88 -1.58 -28.81
CA TYR A 86 3.48 -2.03 -28.79
C TYR A 86 3.25 -3.19 -29.77
N ALA A 87 2.34 -4.09 -29.40
CA ALA A 87 1.79 -5.03 -30.36
C ALA A 87 0.98 -4.24 -31.40
N ALA A 88 1.28 -4.46 -32.67
CA ALA A 88 0.55 -3.90 -33.80
C ALA A 88 -0.55 -4.88 -34.22
N ILE A 89 -1.79 -4.58 -33.86
CA ILE A 89 -2.95 -5.41 -34.22
C ILE A 89 -3.50 -4.93 -35.56
N GLU A 90 -3.26 -5.73 -36.60
CA GLU A 90 -3.80 -5.51 -37.95
C GLU A 90 -5.31 -5.77 -37.97
N CYS A 91 -6.12 -4.75 -38.31
CA CYS A 91 -7.58 -4.89 -38.28
C CYS A 91 -8.32 -4.04 -39.34
N TYR A 92 -7.82 -4.00 -40.58
CA TYR A 92 -8.42 -3.29 -41.72
C TYR A 92 -8.70 -1.78 -41.49
N GLN A 93 -7.95 -1.16 -40.59
CA GLN A 93 -7.99 0.28 -40.31
C GLN A 93 -6.91 1.03 -41.10
N GLU A 94 -6.94 2.37 -41.05
CA GLU A 94 -5.89 3.22 -41.65
C GLU A 94 -4.49 2.95 -41.08
N ARG A 95 -4.41 2.45 -39.85
CA ARG A 95 -3.19 1.98 -39.20
C ARG A 95 -3.47 0.83 -38.23
N PRO A 96 -2.48 -0.04 -37.93
CA PRO A 96 -2.62 -1.05 -36.89
C PRO A 96 -2.94 -0.42 -35.54
N LEU A 97 -3.77 -1.10 -34.74
CA LEU A 97 -4.07 -0.67 -33.37
C LEU A 97 -2.90 -1.05 -32.46
N ARG A 98 -2.43 -0.08 -31.67
CA ARG A 98 -1.41 -0.34 -30.64
C ARG A 98 -2.07 -0.96 -29.41
N GLN A 99 -1.46 -2.03 -28.91
CA GLN A 99 -1.80 -2.66 -27.65
C GLN A 99 -0.54 -2.93 -26.85
N SER A 100 -0.52 -2.49 -25.58
CA SER A 100 0.54 -2.94 -24.69
C SER A 100 0.24 -4.34 -24.13
N GLY A 101 1.17 -5.26 -24.35
CA GLY A 101 1.23 -6.57 -23.69
C GLY A 101 2.21 -6.60 -22.50
N THR A 102 2.84 -5.47 -22.16
CA THR A 102 3.88 -5.46 -21.12
C THR A 102 3.23 -5.61 -19.75
N PHE A 103 3.75 -6.54 -18.96
CA PHE A 103 3.24 -6.81 -17.62
C PHE A 103 4.33 -7.25 -16.65
N VAL A 104 4.03 -7.12 -15.36
CA VAL A 104 4.78 -7.71 -14.26
C VAL A 104 3.83 -8.35 -13.26
N LEU A 105 4.24 -9.51 -12.74
CA LEU A 105 3.53 -10.27 -11.72
C LEU A 105 4.40 -10.42 -10.48
N VAL A 106 3.88 -10.00 -9.33
CA VAL A 106 4.60 -10.01 -8.05
C VAL A 106 3.90 -10.90 -7.03
N LYS A 107 4.59 -11.92 -6.53
CA LYS A 107 4.14 -12.76 -5.42
C LYS A 107 4.44 -12.08 -4.09
N SER A 108 3.42 -11.93 -3.27
CA SER A 108 3.46 -11.33 -1.93
C SER A 108 2.83 -12.31 -0.94
N VAL A 109 3.31 -12.34 0.30
CA VAL A 109 2.75 -13.21 1.35
C VAL A 109 2.35 -12.35 2.54
N TYR A 110 1.04 -12.33 2.83
CA TYR A 110 0.50 -11.69 4.01
C TYR A 110 0.54 -12.68 5.20
N LYS A 111 1.06 -12.23 6.34
CA LYS A 111 1.34 -13.07 7.51
C LYS A 111 0.70 -12.46 8.76
N PRO A 112 -0.59 -12.76 9.03
CA PRO A 112 -1.27 -12.19 10.20
C PRO A 112 -0.72 -12.75 11.53
N ASP A 113 -0.32 -14.02 11.55
CA ASP A 113 0.49 -14.62 12.60
C ASP A 113 1.80 -15.13 11.99
N GLU A 114 2.94 -14.53 12.36
CA GLU A 114 4.25 -14.93 11.83
C GLU A 114 4.67 -16.35 12.26
N GLN A 115 4.02 -16.94 13.26
CA GLN A 115 4.35 -18.27 13.79
C GLN A 115 3.45 -19.38 13.25
N ASP A 116 2.28 -19.05 12.70
CA ASP A 116 1.36 -20.02 12.09
C ASP A 116 1.25 -19.80 10.57
N GLU A 117 1.98 -20.59 9.78
CA GLU A 117 1.95 -20.52 8.32
C GLU A 117 0.56 -20.80 7.73
N SER A 118 -0.28 -21.57 8.43
CA SER A 118 -1.65 -21.83 7.98
C SER A 118 -2.61 -20.66 8.20
N SER A 119 -2.12 -19.55 8.77
CA SER A 119 -2.81 -18.26 8.80
C SER A 119 -2.43 -17.34 7.62
N TRP A 120 -1.40 -17.71 6.83
CA TRP A 120 -0.86 -16.85 5.79
C TRP A 120 -1.71 -16.88 4.54
N LEU A 121 -1.64 -15.80 3.76
CA LEU A 121 -2.29 -15.70 2.46
C LEU A 121 -1.28 -15.32 1.39
N THR A 122 -1.18 -16.13 0.34
CA THR A 122 -0.38 -15.79 -0.84
C THR A 122 -1.20 -14.96 -1.80
N LEU A 123 -0.68 -13.79 -2.17
CA LEU A 123 -1.30 -12.84 -3.08
C LEU A 123 -0.37 -12.56 -4.27
N TYR A 124 -0.95 -12.35 -5.43
CA TYR A 124 -0.24 -11.96 -6.64
C TYR A 124 -0.76 -10.61 -7.12
N GLN A 125 0.15 -9.65 -7.24
CA GLN A 125 -0.14 -8.33 -7.80
C GLN A 125 0.17 -8.39 -9.30
N LEU A 126 -0.84 -8.27 -10.16
CA LEU A 126 -0.66 -8.18 -11.60
C LEU A 126 -0.78 -6.73 -12.04
N TYR A 127 0.21 -6.26 -12.80
CA TYR A 127 0.15 -4.98 -13.49
C TYR A 127 0.31 -5.23 -14.98
N MET A 128 -0.74 -4.98 -15.73
CA MET A 128 -0.87 -5.24 -17.16
C MET A 128 -1.05 -3.95 -17.95
N HIS A 129 -0.73 -3.99 -19.24
CA HIS A 129 -0.77 -2.85 -20.15
C HIS A 129 0.15 -1.68 -19.76
N ILE A 130 1.29 -1.96 -19.14
CA ILE A 130 2.31 -0.94 -18.79
C ILE A 130 3.01 -0.48 -20.08
N ALA A 131 3.53 0.74 -20.13
CA ALA A 131 4.33 1.23 -21.26
C ALA A 131 5.46 0.25 -21.67
N PRO A 132 5.64 -0.05 -22.98
CA PRO A 132 6.72 -0.90 -23.49
C PRO A 132 8.07 -0.18 -23.43
N LEU A 133 9.16 -0.90 -23.72
CA LEU A 133 10.53 -0.37 -23.65
C LEU A 133 10.77 0.81 -24.62
N SER A 134 10.08 0.86 -25.75
CA SER A 134 10.15 1.93 -26.75
C SER A 134 9.73 3.30 -26.21
N GLU A 135 8.92 3.36 -25.15
CA GLU A 135 8.46 4.61 -24.54
C GLU A 135 9.50 5.23 -23.61
N PHE A 136 10.46 4.45 -23.13
CA PHE A 136 11.46 4.94 -22.18
C PHE A 136 12.59 5.66 -22.93
N PRO A 137 12.81 6.97 -22.68
CA PRO A 137 13.82 7.71 -23.39
C PRO A 137 15.23 7.25 -22.99
N LYS A 138 16.14 7.28 -23.96
CA LYS A 138 17.57 7.05 -23.73
C LYS A 138 18.29 8.36 -23.51
N ARG A 139 19.28 8.35 -22.61
CA ARG A 139 20.16 9.48 -22.34
C ARG A 139 21.61 9.07 -22.52
N PRO A 140 22.47 9.95 -23.06
CA PRO A 140 23.90 9.69 -23.19
C PRO A 140 24.56 9.46 -21.84
N LEU A 141 25.46 8.47 -21.80
CA LEU A 141 26.37 8.22 -20.68
C LEU A 141 27.75 8.77 -20.99
N TYR A 142 28.40 9.30 -19.95
CA TYR A 142 29.79 9.74 -20.01
C TYR A 142 30.58 9.16 -18.85
N ARG A 143 31.80 8.72 -19.12
CA ARG A 143 32.73 8.24 -18.11
C ARG A 143 33.73 9.32 -17.72
N VAL A 144 34.00 9.42 -16.42
CA VAL A 144 35.01 10.34 -15.90
C VAL A 144 36.40 9.81 -16.21
N THR A 145 37.14 10.57 -17.00
CA THR A 145 38.52 10.23 -17.38
C THR A 145 39.48 10.42 -16.20
N GLN A 146 40.75 10.03 -16.38
CA GLN A 146 41.79 10.34 -15.39
C GLN A 146 41.95 11.85 -15.13
N LYS A 147 41.82 12.68 -16.16
CA LYS A 147 41.89 14.16 -16.02
C LYS A 147 40.60 14.75 -15.47
N GLY A 148 39.48 14.03 -15.56
CA GLY A 148 38.22 14.39 -14.91
C GLY A 148 38.20 14.17 -13.39
N HIS A 149 39.16 13.41 -12.85
CA HIS A 149 39.30 13.25 -11.41
C HIS A 149 39.53 14.59 -10.72
N GLY A 150 38.72 14.93 -9.73
CA GLY A 150 38.82 16.20 -9.00
C GLY A 150 38.06 17.36 -9.65
N VAL A 151 37.39 17.17 -10.79
CA VAL A 151 36.52 18.20 -11.38
C VAL A 151 35.39 18.55 -10.41
N ARG A 152 35.20 19.84 -10.16
CA ARG A 152 34.23 20.35 -9.17
C ARG A 152 32.79 20.16 -9.63
N MET A 153 31.99 19.54 -8.77
CA MET A 153 30.54 19.43 -8.92
C MET A 153 29.90 20.76 -8.54
N ARG A 154 28.85 21.17 -9.25
CA ARG A 154 28.19 22.47 -9.04
C ARG A 154 26.69 22.32 -8.79
N LYS A 155 26.14 23.23 -8.00
CA LYS A 155 24.74 23.19 -7.55
C LYS A 155 23.79 23.27 -8.75
N HIS A 156 22.74 22.46 -8.72
CA HIS A 156 21.61 22.58 -9.62
C HIS A 156 20.48 23.40 -8.96
N SER A 157 19.81 24.23 -9.74
CA SER A 157 18.62 25.00 -9.37
C SER A 157 17.65 25.12 -10.55
N ARG A 158 16.35 25.22 -10.25
CA ARG A 158 15.27 25.43 -11.24
C ARG A 158 15.42 26.68 -12.11
N HIS A 159 16.28 27.62 -11.75
CA HIS A 159 16.51 28.86 -12.52
C HIS A 159 17.78 28.79 -13.37
N ASP A 160 18.45 27.63 -13.41
CA ASP A 160 19.70 27.49 -14.15
C ASP A 160 19.47 27.61 -15.68
N ASP A 161 18.26 27.36 -16.19
CA ASP A 161 17.91 27.53 -17.60
C ASP A 161 18.06 28.97 -18.09
N SER A 162 17.77 29.97 -17.25
CA SER A 162 17.96 31.39 -17.57
C SER A 162 19.33 31.94 -17.14
N ARG A 163 20.15 31.14 -16.48
CA ARG A 163 21.42 31.59 -15.88
C ARG A 163 22.55 31.66 -16.91
N GLU A 164 23.30 32.75 -16.94
CA GLU A 164 24.47 32.89 -17.83
C GLU A 164 25.77 32.42 -17.16
N ILE A 165 25.96 32.73 -15.88
CA ILE A 165 27.18 32.43 -15.13
C ILE A 165 27.08 31.05 -14.48
N VAL A 166 28.18 30.32 -14.48
CA VAL A 166 28.25 28.96 -13.93
C VAL A 166 27.78 28.90 -12.45
N PRO A 167 27.01 27.88 -12.03
CA PRO A 167 26.55 27.75 -10.65
C PRO A 167 27.67 27.55 -9.62
N ASP A 168 27.36 27.78 -8.34
CA ASP A 168 28.32 27.62 -7.24
C ASP A 168 28.75 26.16 -7.08
N VAL A 169 29.96 25.97 -6.56
CA VAL A 169 30.50 24.65 -6.25
C VAL A 169 29.73 24.00 -5.09
N LEU A 170 29.41 22.72 -5.22
CA LEU A 170 28.83 21.92 -4.14
C LEU A 170 29.90 21.67 -3.07
N ALA A 171 29.55 21.84 -1.80
CA ALA A 171 30.42 21.54 -0.67
C ALA A 171 29.88 20.35 0.14
N ASN A 172 30.77 19.60 0.77
CA ASN A 172 30.42 18.57 1.74
C ASN A 172 30.13 19.19 3.12
N LYS A 173 29.75 18.36 4.10
CA LYS A 173 29.46 18.78 5.48
C LYS A 173 30.61 19.48 6.22
N HIS A 174 31.83 19.39 5.69
CA HIS A 174 33.04 20.03 6.22
C HIS A 174 33.47 21.27 5.41
N GLY A 175 32.68 21.69 4.42
CA GLY A 175 32.97 22.86 3.59
C GLY A 175 33.93 22.59 2.43
N HIS A 176 34.40 21.35 2.22
CA HIS A 176 35.25 21.02 1.08
C HIS A 176 34.43 20.80 -0.20
N ALA A 177 34.96 21.21 -1.35
CA ALA A 177 34.33 21.00 -2.64
C ALA A 177 34.07 19.52 -2.91
N ARG A 178 32.87 19.19 -3.37
CA ARG A 178 32.54 17.88 -3.93
C ARG A 178 33.10 17.81 -5.35
N THR A 179 33.73 16.69 -5.67
CA THR A 179 34.41 16.47 -6.94
C THR A 179 34.07 15.11 -7.53
N LEU A 180 34.26 14.99 -8.84
CA LEU A 180 34.16 13.72 -9.55
C LEU A 180 35.33 12.78 -9.21
N MET A 181 35.06 11.48 -9.29
CA MET A 181 36.07 10.42 -9.18
C MET A 181 36.29 9.75 -10.54
N GLN A 182 37.52 9.32 -10.82
CA GLN A 182 37.84 8.64 -12.08
C GLN A 182 37.02 7.36 -12.20
N GLY A 183 36.50 7.08 -13.40
CA GLY A 183 35.70 5.89 -13.68
C GLY A 183 34.24 5.99 -13.25
N GLU A 184 33.79 7.08 -12.63
CA GLU A 184 32.36 7.32 -12.43
C GLU A 184 31.67 7.43 -13.80
N THR A 185 30.48 6.84 -13.93
CA THR A 185 29.63 7.00 -15.12
C THR A 185 28.49 7.96 -14.78
N LEU A 186 28.24 8.91 -15.67
CA LEU A 186 27.31 10.02 -15.50
C LEU A 186 26.29 10.01 -16.62
N THR A 187 25.00 10.07 -16.26
CA THR A 187 23.92 10.25 -17.23
C THR A 187 23.73 11.73 -17.50
N VAL A 188 23.77 12.13 -18.77
CA VAL A 188 23.58 13.53 -19.19
C VAL A 188 22.10 13.78 -19.46
N LEU A 189 21.51 14.70 -18.69
CA LEU A 189 20.09 15.06 -18.79
C LEU A 189 19.90 16.34 -19.60
N GLN A 190 20.83 17.28 -19.47
CA GLN A 190 20.80 18.56 -20.18
C GLN A 190 22.23 19.03 -20.43
N GLN A 191 22.45 19.75 -21.53
CA GLN A 191 23.70 20.45 -21.81
C GLN A 191 23.47 21.94 -21.91
N LYS A 192 24.40 22.72 -21.39
CA LYS A 192 24.34 24.18 -21.42
C LYS A 192 25.74 24.78 -21.40
N SER A 193 25.89 25.91 -22.10
CA SER A 193 27.10 26.74 -22.00
C SER A 193 26.92 27.77 -20.87
N PHE A 194 27.87 27.81 -19.94
CA PHE A 194 27.93 28.82 -18.90
C PHE A 194 29.20 29.66 -19.02
N LEU A 195 29.14 30.92 -18.60
CA LEU A 195 30.32 31.75 -18.42
C LEU A 195 31.07 31.32 -17.15
N LEU A 196 32.28 30.81 -17.33
CA LEU A 196 33.27 30.56 -16.26
C LEU A 196 34.46 31.48 -16.54
N GLU A 197 34.76 32.39 -15.60
CA GLU A 197 35.83 33.40 -15.78
C GLU A 197 35.66 34.22 -17.08
N GLN A 198 34.41 34.63 -17.37
CA GLN A 198 34.00 35.35 -18.59
C GLN A 198 34.17 34.60 -19.92
N ARG A 199 34.49 33.30 -19.88
CA ARG A 199 34.58 32.46 -21.07
C ARG A 199 33.43 31.47 -21.13
N PRO A 200 32.77 31.31 -22.29
CA PRO A 200 31.78 30.26 -22.48
C PRO A 200 32.43 28.88 -22.34
N GLU A 201 31.90 28.07 -21.45
CA GLU A 201 32.38 26.72 -21.16
C GLU A 201 31.24 25.71 -21.21
N PRO A 202 31.43 24.52 -21.78
CA PRO A 202 30.39 23.51 -21.87
C PRO A 202 30.21 22.82 -20.51
N PHE A 203 28.95 22.71 -20.08
CA PHE A 203 28.52 22.00 -18.89
C PHE A 203 27.35 21.06 -19.19
N ALA A 204 27.23 20.00 -18.40
CA ALA A 204 26.07 19.12 -18.40
C ALA A 204 25.46 19.03 -17.01
N LEU A 205 24.13 18.99 -16.99
CA LEU A 205 23.36 18.58 -15.83
C LEU A 205 23.33 17.07 -15.83
N VAL A 206 23.87 16.48 -14.78
CA VAL A 206 24.09 15.05 -14.70
C VAL A 206 23.55 14.45 -13.42
N GLN A 207 23.31 13.15 -13.49
CA GLN A 207 23.13 12.25 -12.34
C GLN A 207 24.17 11.15 -12.42
N ARG A 208 24.53 10.58 -11.27
CA ARG A 208 25.44 9.42 -11.25
C ARG A 208 24.67 8.18 -11.67
N LEU A 209 25.32 7.33 -12.44
CA LEU A 209 24.82 5.99 -12.71
C LEU A 209 25.13 5.09 -11.50
N GLN A 210 24.11 4.51 -10.89
CA GLN A 210 24.20 3.53 -9.81
C GLN A 210 23.36 2.33 -10.22
N ASP A 211 23.95 1.12 -10.24
CA ASP A 211 23.26 -0.12 -10.62
C ASP A 211 22.52 -0.04 -11.96
N GLY A 212 23.10 0.69 -12.93
CA GLY A 212 22.54 0.89 -14.27
C GLY A 212 21.46 1.97 -14.37
N ASN A 213 21.18 2.69 -13.26
CA ASN A 213 20.15 3.73 -13.17
C ASN A 213 20.72 5.12 -12.83
N PRO A 214 20.22 6.21 -13.43
CA PRO A 214 20.50 7.55 -12.95
C PRO A 214 19.91 7.74 -11.54
N ALA A 215 20.75 8.01 -10.56
CA ALA A 215 20.34 8.14 -9.15
C ALA A 215 21.10 9.24 -8.40
N GLY A 216 20.45 9.74 -7.35
CA GLY A 216 20.99 10.77 -6.46
C GLY A 216 20.72 12.20 -6.92
N ASP A 217 21.36 13.17 -6.25
CA ASP A 217 21.17 14.59 -6.55
C ASP A 217 21.66 14.95 -7.94
N LEU A 218 20.93 15.85 -8.60
CA LEU A 218 21.36 16.52 -9.82
C LEU A 218 22.48 17.52 -9.54
N PHE A 219 23.48 17.57 -10.42
CA PHE A 219 24.55 18.56 -10.34
C PHE A 219 25.10 18.91 -11.73
N TRP A 220 25.68 20.10 -11.84
CA TRP A 220 26.38 20.54 -13.05
C TRP A 220 27.85 20.15 -13.01
N VAL A 221 28.38 19.74 -14.15
CA VAL A 221 29.81 19.44 -14.34
C VAL A 221 30.30 19.88 -15.71
N SER A 222 31.60 20.19 -15.82
CA SER A 222 32.22 20.57 -17.09
C SER A 222 32.26 19.38 -18.05
N MET A 223 31.87 19.63 -19.30
CA MET A 223 31.77 18.66 -20.39
C MET A 223 32.98 18.69 -21.33
N ARG A 224 34.11 19.23 -20.87
CA ARG A 224 35.31 19.24 -21.72
C ARG A 224 35.74 17.80 -22.04
N PRO A 225 36.14 17.50 -23.30
CA PRO A 225 36.49 16.15 -23.71
C PRO A 225 37.64 15.53 -22.90
N GLU A 226 38.53 16.34 -22.33
CA GLU A 226 39.57 15.83 -21.45
C GLU A 226 39.03 15.33 -20.11
N TYR A 227 37.84 15.74 -19.65
CA TYR A 227 37.27 15.36 -18.35
C TYR A 227 36.25 14.23 -18.45
N LEU A 228 35.45 14.23 -19.52
CA LEU A 228 34.35 13.30 -19.75
C LEU A 228 34.44 12.72 -21.17
N GLU A 229 34.37 11.39 -21.28
CA GLU A 229 34.34 10.67 -22.56
C GLU A 229 33.02 9.90 -22.73
N PRO A 230 32.48 9.76 -23.96
CA PRO A 230 31.24 9.00 -24.18
C PRO A 230 31.35 7.53 -23.75
N ASP A 231 30.30 7.01 -23.12
CA ASP A 231 30.24 5.65 -22.53
C ASP A 231 28.92 4.93 -22.88
N GLY A 232 28.31 5.29 -24.02
CA GLY A 232 27.06 4.72 -24.51
C GLY A 232 25.82 5.49 -24.08
N GLU A 233 24.71 4.77 -23.85
CA GLU A 233 23.41 5.32 -23.45
C GLU A 233 22.77 4.46 -22.37
N CYS A 234 21.90 5.06 -21.55
CA CYS A 234 21.02 4.33 -20.63
C CYS A 234 19.58 4.76 -20.82
N TYR A 235 18.65 3.87 -20.48
CA TYR A 235 17.26 4.25 -20.28
C TYR A 235 17.14 5.14 -19.03
N VAL A 236 16.20 6.08 -19.05
CA VAL A 236 15.82 6.85 -17.86
C VAL A 236 14.38 6.59 -17.47
N CYS A 237 14.10 6.71 -16.17
CA CYS A 237 12.81 6.37 -15.56
C CYS A 237 12.41 4.89 -15.70
N LEU A 238 13.32 4.03 -16.17
CA LEU A 238 13.09 2.59 -16.28
C LEU A 238 13.12 1.96 -14.87
N PRO A 239 12.05 1.27 -14.44
CA PRO A 239 12.00 0.62 -13.14
C PRO A 239 13.06 -0.48 -12.98
N GLU A 240 13.51 -0.71 -11.75
CA GLU A 240 14.55 -1.70 -11.43
C GLU A 240 14.23 -3.11 -11.98
N TRP A 241 12.99 -3.58 -11.83
CA TRP A 241 12.58 -4.88 -12.37
C TRP A 241 12.69 -4.96 -13.91
N MET A 242 12.45 -3.85 -14.63
CA MET A 242 12.65 -3.78 -16.08
C MET A 242 14.13 -3.76 -16.45
N HIS A 243 15.02 -3.24 -15.59
CA HIS A 243 16.46 -3.42 -15.78
C HIS A 243 16.88 -4.88 -15.66
N HIS A 244 16.29 -5.63 -14.73
CA HIS A 244 16.50 -7.08 -14.68
C HIS A 244 16.01 -7.77 -15.96
N ALA A 245 14.85 -7.37 -16.48
CA ALA A 245 14.35 -7.89 -17.77
C ALA A 245 15.28 -7.53 -18.95
N LEU A 246 15.79 -6.29 -18.98
CA LEU A 246 16.76 -5.83 -19.99
C LEU A 246 18.04 -6.67 -19.95
N ASN A 247 18.57 -6.93 -18.76
CA ASN A 247 19.76 -7.76 -18.56
C ASN A 247 19.50 -9.24 -18.86
N HIS A 248 18.28 -9.73 -18.63
CA HIS A 248 17.88 -11.08 -19.01
C HIS A 248 17.82 -11.26 -20.53
N GLY A 249 17.49 -10.20 -21.28
CA GLY A 249 17.61 -10.16 -22.74
C GLY A 249 16.50 -10.86 -23.53
N VAL A 250 15.44 -11.33 -22.85
CA VAL A 250 14.23 -11.89 -23.49
C VAL A 250 13.14 -10.84 -23.45
N PHE A 251 12.62 -10.50 -24.64
CA PHE A 251 11.57 -9.52 -24.84
C PHE A 251 10.44 -10.14 -25.65
N ASP A 252 9.28 -9.50 -25.60
CA ASP A 252 8.09 -9.88 -26.38
C ASP A 252 7.51 -11.27 -26.05
N ASP A 253 8.05 -11.93 -25.00
CA ASP A 253 7.60 -13.21 -24.48
C ASP A 253 7.53 -13.18 -22.94
N VAL A 254 6.79 -14.13 -22.37
CA VAL A 254 6.65 -14.30 -20.93
C VAL A 254 7.90 -14.96 -20.37
N VAL A 255 8.47 -14.34 -19.36
CA VAL A 255 9.61 -14.86 -18.59
C VAL A 255 9.13 -15.16 -17.18
N ALA A 256 9.25 -16.43 -16.78
CA ALA A 256 9.21 -16.84 -15.38
C ALA A 256 10.67 -17.04 -14.91
N PRO A 257 11.25 -16.11 -14.13
CA PRO A 257 12.63 -16.22 -13.67
C PRO A 257 12.86 -17.54 -12.92
N SER A 258 13.92 -18.25 -13.31
CA SER A 258 14.36 -19.45 -12.60
C SER A 258 15.38 -19.09 -11.52
N ALA A 259 15.43 -19.90 -10.45
CA ALA A 259 16.46 -19.76 -9.44
C ALA A 259 17.86 -19.84 -10.11
N PRO A 260 18.81 -18.95 -9.77
CA PRO A 260 18.84 -18.09 -8.58
C PRO A 260 18.38 -16.63 -8.80
N LEU A 261 17.80 -16.27 -9.95
CA LEU A 261 17.40 -14.88 -10.21
C LEU A 261 16.21 -14.51 -9.32
N LYS A 262 16.49 -13.78 -8.24
CA LYS A 262 15.48 -13.27 -7.31
C LYS A 262 15.41 -11.75 -7.43
N VAL A 263 14.33 -11.25 -8.03
CA VAL A 263 14.04 -9.82 -8.12
C VAL A 263 13.00 -9.50 -7.06
N THR A 264 13.36 -8.69 -6.08
CA THR A 264 12.46 -8.27 -5.00
C THR A 264 12.07 -6.82 -5.18
N VAL A 265 10.82 -6.49 -4.85
CA VAL A 265 10.29 -5.12 -4.90
C VAL A 265 9.72 -4.73 -3.54
N LYS A 266 9.74 -3.43 -3.25
CA LYS A 266 9.10 -2.83 -2.08
C LYS A 266 7.84 -2.10 -2.45
N ALA A 267 6.88 -2.07 -1.54
CA ALA A 267 5.69 -1.24 -1.70
C ALA A 267 6.10 0.23 -1.86
N GLY A 268 5.65 0.87 -2.93
CA GLY A 268 6.06 2.22 -3.31
C GLY A 268 7.17 2.28 -4.38
N ASP A 269 7.85 1.17 -4.67
CA ASP A 269 8.82 1.14 -5.76
C ASP A 269 8.10 1.32 -7.12
N PRO A 270 8.74 1.97 -8.12
CA PRO A 270 8.15 2.15 -9.43
C PRO A 270 7.81 0.82 -10.13
N VAL A 271 6.61 0.73 -10.69
CA VAL A 271 6.18 -0.37 -11.58
C VAL A 271 6.44 0.00 -13.03
N GLY A 272 6.20 1.25 -13.41
CA GLY A 272 6.24 1.73 -14.79
C GLY A 272 5.18 2.79 -15.04
N PHE A 273 4.85 3.03 -16.31
CA PHE A 273 3.91 4.07 -16.75
C PHE A 273 2.74 3.47 -17.52
N LEU A 274 1.67 4.25 -17.72
CA LEU A 274 0.50 3.81 -18.48
C LEU A 274 0.88 3.53 -19.94
N GLY A 275 0.48 2.36 -20.47
CA GLY A 275 0.68 2.02 -21.87
C GLY A 275 -0.49 2.49 -22.74
N ALA A 276 -0.22 2.76 -24.01
CA ALA A 276 -1.26 3.05 -24.99
C ALA A 276 -2.09 1.81 -25.34
N GLN A 277 -3.40 2.02 -25.49
CA GLN A 277 -4.33 1.15 -26.17
C GLN A 277 -5.12 1.98 -27.20
N ASP A 278 -5.01 1.61 -28.47
CA ASP A 278 -5.84 2.18 -29.51
C ASP A 278 -7.19 1.45 -29.57
N LEU A 279 -8.28 2.21 -29.65
CA LEU A 279 -9.65 1.73 -29.79
C LEU A 279 -10.21 2.26 -31.11
N ALA A 280 -10.81 1.39 -31.92
CA ALA A 280 -11.54 1.79 -33.11
C ALA A 280 -13.00 2.07 -32.74
N ASP A 281 -13.49 3.28 -33.03
CA ASP A 281 -14.91 3.60 -32.92
C ASP A 281 -15.67 3.02 -34.12
N GLU A 282 -16.48 2.01 -33.85
CA GLU A 282 -17.22 1.26 -34.88
C GLU A 282 -18.43 2.01 -35.43
N ASP A 283 -18.94 3.00 -34.69
CA ASP A 283 -20.18 3.72 -35.03
C ASP A 283 -19.94 4.92 -35.97
N ASN A 284 -18.68 5.29 -36.23
CA ASN A 284 -18.30 6.41 -37.08
C ASN A 284 -17.74 5.96 -38.44
N TYR A 285 -18.10 6.67 -39.52
CA TYR A 285 -17.49 6.50 -40.85
C TYR A 285 -16.98 7.86 -41.40
N PRO A 286 -15.66 8.03 -41.65
CA PRO A 286 -14.59 7.05 -41.42
C PRO A 286 -14.38 6.76 -39.93
N GLN A 287 -13.92 5.54 -39.63
CA GLN A 287 -13.73 5.06 -38.26
C GLN A 287 -12.62 5.87 -37.56
N ILE A 288 -12.94 6.41 -36.38
CA ILE A 288 -12.03 7.24 -35.62
C ILE A 288 -11.26 6.32 -34.66
N ILE A 289 -9.94 6.26 -34.82
CA ILE A 289 -9.07 5.60 -33.84
C ILE A 289 -8.80 6.58 -32.70
N THR A 290 -9.19 6.21 -31.50
CA THR A 290 -8.85 6.93 -30.26
C THR A 290 -7.75 6.18 -29.51
N THR A 291 -6.86 6.90 -28.84
CA THR A 291 -5.84 6.31 -27.98
C THR A 291 -6.17 6.61 -26.54
N ASP A 292 -6.30 5.56 -25.74
CA ASP A 292 -6.35 5.67 -24.27
C ASP A 292 -5.01 5.20 -23.68
N TYR A 293 -4.57 5.84 -22.61
CA TYR A 293 -3.41 5.38 -21.85
C TYR A 293 -3.90 4.86 -20.51
N LYS A 294 -3.67 3.57 -20.26
CA LYS A 294 -4.11 2.91 -19.03
C LYS A 294 -3.27 1.69 -18.68
N ALA A 295 -3.36 1.30 -17.42
CA ALA A 295 -2.87 0.03 -16.91
C ALA A 295 -4.04 -0.72 -16.24
N HIS A 296 -4.02 -2.04 -16.36
CA HIS A 296 -4.94 -2.93 -15.67
C HIS A 296 -4.23 -3.53 -14.45
N ILE A 297 -4.87 -3.45 -13.28
CA ILE A 297 -4.28 -3.92 -12.02
C ILE A 297 -5.22 -4.94 -11.38
N GLU A 298 -4.70 -6.13 -11.09
CA GLU A 298 -5.42 -7.19 -10.37
C GLU A 298 -4.67 -7.60 -9.11
N LEU A 299 -5.44 -8.08 -8.12
CA LEU A 299 -4.93 -8.83 -6.98
C LEU A 299 -5.54 -10.22 -7.05
N LEU A 300 -4.68 -11.23 -7.16
CA LEU A 300 -5.05 -12.61 -7.45
C LEU A 300 -4.56 -13.56 -6.36
N SER A 301 -5.25 -14.69 -6.18
CA SER A 301 -4.73 -15.81 -5.41
C SER A 301 -5.13 -17.16 -6.00
N PRO A 302 -4.17 -18.05 -6.27
CA PRO A 302 -4.42 -19.47 -6.55
C PRO A 302 -4.66 -20.30 -5.28
N ASP A 303 -4.70 -19.68 -4.09
CA ASP A 303 -4.78 -20.36 -2.81
C ASP A 303 -6.22 -20.84 -2.51
N GLU A 304 -6.40 -22.13 -2.30
CA GLU A 304 -7.71 -22.71 -1.99
C GLU A 304 -8.19 -22.36 -0.57
N HIS A 305 -7.32 -21.88 0.32
CA HIS A 305 -7.67 -21.53 1.70
C HIS A 305 -8.25 -20.12 1.86
N VAL A 306 -8.52 -19.39 0.75
CA VAL A 306 -9.10 -18.05 0.80
C VAL A 306 -10.40 -17.98 1.64
N PRO A 307 -11.37 -18.91 1.52
CA PRO A 307 -12.56 -18.89 2.35
C PRO A 307 -12.26 -19.02 3.86
N ASP A 308 -11.32 -19.88 4.24
CA ASP A 308 -10.91 -20.06 5.65
C ASP A 308 -10.22 -18.81 6.20
N PHE A 309 -9.42 -18.14 5.36
CA PHE A 309 -8.79 -16.87 5.70
C PHE A 309 -9.83 -15.77 5.91
N VAL A 310 -10.82 -15.65 5.01
CA VAL A 310 -11.90 -14.65 5.11
C VAL A 310 -12.81 -14.91 6.31
N ALA A 311 -13.06 -16.19 6.64
CA ALA A 311 -13.81 -16.60 7.82
C ALA A 311 -13.04 -16.40 9.14
N ASN A 312 -11.76 -15.99 9.08
CA ASN A 312 -10.86 -15.92 10.22
C ASN A 312 -10.83 -17.23 11.02
N ALA A 313 -10.66 -18.38 10.35
CA ALA A 313 -10.67 -19.70 10.99
C ALA A 313 -9.64 -19.85 12.14
N LYS A 314 -8.60 -18.99 12.14
CA LYS A 314 -7.55 -18.92 13.16
C LYS A 314 -7.87 -17.98 14.32
N ALA A 315 -9.01 -17.30 14.28
CA ALA A 315 -9.45 -16.35 15.29
C ALA A 315 -8.39 -15.28 15.62
N ILE A 316 -7.69 -14.77 14.60
CA ILE A 316 -6.73 -13.70 14.76
C ILE A 316 -7.46 -12.46 15.26
N LYS A 317 -6.96 -11.84 16.35
CA LYS A 317 -7.54 -10.64 16.96
C LYS A 317 -6.62 -9.42 16.92
N THR A 318 -5.41 -9.55 16.39
CA THR A 318 -4.45 -8.46 16.25
C THR A 318 -4.83 -7.50 15.11
N GLY A 319 -4.22 -6.32 15.11
CA GLY A 319 -4.45 -5.29 14.08
C GLY A 319 -5.59 -4.32 14.42
N LYS A 320 -6.06 -3.58 13.42
CA LYS A 320 -7.16 -2.61 13.56
C LYS A 320 -8.39 -3.30 14.13
N GLN A 321 -9.10 -2.57 14.97
CA GLN A 321 -10.35 -3.02 15.58
C GLN A 321 -11.51 -2.17 15.04
N PHE A 322 -12.67 -2.79 14.93
CA PHE A 322 -13.89 -2.21 14.42
C PHE A 322 -15.06 -2.59 15.31
N ILE A 323 -16.11 -1.78 15.27
CA ILE A 323 -17.42 -2.17 15.77
C ILE A 323 -18.41 -2.23 14.61
N LYS A 324 -19.32 -3.21 14.66
CA LYS A 324 -20.46 -3.30 13.75
C LYS A 324 -21.75 -3.20 14.55
N LEU A 325 -22.61 -2.26 14.17
CA LEU A 325 -23.80 -1.95 14.97
C LEU A 325 -24.89 -3.01 14.78
N LYS A 326 -25.37 -3.64 15.85
CA LYS A 326 -26.46 -4.62 15.76
C LYS A 326 -27.80 -3.94 15.53
N LEU A 327 -28.74 -4.64 14.91
CA LEU A 327 -30.10 -4.17 14.66
C LEU A 327 -30.97 -4.18 15.94
N LYS A 328 -31.84 -3.18 16.09
CA LYS A 328 -32.81 -3.05 17.20
C LYS A 328 -32.18 -3.05 18.60
N ARG A 329 -31.02 -2.43 18.73
CA ARG A 329 -30.34 -2.26 20.02
C ARG A 329 -30.48 -0.85 20.56
N PRO A 330 -30.54 -0.70 21.90
CA PRO A 330 -30.71 0.61 22.51
C PRO A 330 -29.54 1.54 22.24
N LEU A 331 -29.83 2.83 22.20
CA LEU A 331 -28.85 3.90 22.21
C LEU A 331 -28.76 4.50 23.62
N TYR A 332 -27.60 5.05 23.95
CA TYR A 332 -27.31 5.59 25.29
C TYR A 332 -26.87 7.05 25.21
N LEU A 333 -27.32 7.84 26.19
CA LEU A 333 -26.85 9.21 26.42
C LEU A 333 -25.82 9.19 27.56
N ARG A 334 -24.66 9.81 27.33
CA ARG A 334 -23.66 10.03 28.38
C ARG A 334 -23.99 11.30 29.16
N ASN A 335 -24.09 11.18 30.47
CA ASN A 335 -24.27 12.27 31.42
C ASN A 335 -23.04 12.38 32.34
N GLY A 336 -22.65 13.60 32.71
CA GLY A 336 -21.45 13.84 33.53
C GLY A 336 -20.15 13.85 32.71
N GLU A 337 -19.03 14.10 33.40
CA GLU A 337 -17.69 14.17 32.81
C GLU A 337 -16.76 13.17 33.50
N ASP A 338 -15.76 12.71 32.76
CA ASP A 338 -14.69 11.83 33.26
C ASP A 338 -15.21 10.62 34.06
N GLU A 339 -14.63 10.34 35.23
CA GLU A 339 -14.93 9.16 36.06
C GLU A 339 -16.37 9.12 36.60
N GLU A 340 -17.07 10.25 36.64
CA GLU A 340 -18.47 10.36 37.09
C GLU A 340 -19.47 10.15 35.96
N SER A 341 -19.00 9.78 34.76
CA SER A 341 -19.86 9.56 33.60
C SER A 341 -20.82 8.40 33.82
N THR A 342 -22.09 8.64 33.53
CA THR A 342 -23.15 7.62 33.55
C THR A 342 -23.80 7.53 32.17
N PHE A 343 -24.33 6.34 31.85
CA PHE A 343 -24.98 6.08 30.56
C PHE A 343 -26.45 5.73 30.77
N GLU A 344 -27.33 6.62 30.33
CA GLU A 344 -28.76 6.43 30.39
C GLU A 344 -29.27 5.82 29.08
N GLN A 345 -30.01 4.72 29.19
CA GLN A 345 -30.64 4.10 28.04
C GLN A 345 -31.75 4.99 27.48
N MET A 346 -31.68 5.29 26.19
CA MET A 346 -32.69 6.06 25.46
C MET A 346 -33.81 5.14 24.94
N SER A 347 -34.96 5.73 24.61
CA SER A 347 -36.03 5.03 23.86
C SER A 347 -35.65 4.79 22.39
N ALA A 348 -34.65 5.50 21.88
CA ALA A 348 -34.15 5.35 20.53
C ALA A 348 -33.34 4.04 20.39
N ILE A 349 -33.48 3.40 19.23
CA ILE A 349 -32.81 2.14 18.90
C ILE A 349 -32.15 2.21 17.51
N THR A 350 -31.18 1.35 17.26
CA THR A 350 -30.57 1.19 15.94
C THR A 350 -31.57 0.63 14.92
N ARG A 351 -31.64 1.28 13.75
CA ARG A 351 -32.37 0.80 12.57
C ARG A 351 -31.55 1.00 11.30
N ALA A 352 -31.61 2.17 10.68
CA ALA A 352 -30.86 2.49 9.46
C ALA A 352 -29.34 2.37 9.66
N ASP A 353 -28.86 2.64 10.87
CA ASP A 353 -27.44 2.50 11.23
C ASP A 353 -26.98 1.04 11.44
N ALA A 354 -27.91 0.08 11.47
CA ALA A 354 -27.57 -1.32 11.73
C ALA A 354 -26.74 -1.92 10.58
N GLY A 355 -25.66 -2.60 10.94
CA GLY A 355 -24.65 -3.11 10.02
C GLY A 355 -23.56 -2.09 9.69
N LYS A 356 -23.67 -0.82 10.13
CA LYS A 356 -22.59 0.16 9.96
C LYS A 356 -21.33 -0.32 10.68
N ILE A 357 -20.23 -0.35 9.95
CA ILE A 357 -18.90 -0.67 10.47
C ILE A 357 -18.17 0.64 10.76
N ILE A 358 -17.55 0.75 11.93
CA ILE A 358 -16.81 1.95 12.35
C ILE A 358 -15.47 1.51 12.94
N PRO A 359 -14.34 2.11 12.55
CA PRO A 359 -13.08 1.93 13.26
C PRO A 359 -13.26 2.22 14.76
N ARG A 360 -12.80 1.32 15.62
CA ARG A 360 -13.04 1.40 17.07
C ARG A 360 -12.44 2.68 17.66
N ASP A 361 -11.27 3.09 17.20
CA ASP A 361 -10.60 4.33 17.60
C ASP A 361 -11.39 5.60 17.21
N ALA A 362 -12.13 5.56 16.09
CA ALA A 362 -13.01 6.65 15.68
C ALA A 362 -14.28 6.78 16.56
N THR A 363 -14.51 5.86 17.49
CA THR A 363 -15.68 5.85 18.37
C THR A 363 -15.39 6.36 19.79
N TYR A 364 -14.18 6.83 20.06
CA TYR A 364 -13.75 7.34 21.37
C TYR A 364 -14.23 6.46 22.54
N PRO A 365 -13.82 5.16 22.57
CA PRO A 365 -14.37 4.21 23.52
C PRO A 365 -14.21 4.69 24.97
N PHE A 366 -15.28 4.62 25.75
CA PHE A 366 -15.28 5.02 27.16
C PHE A 366 -15.61 3.82 28.03
N THR A 367 -14.75 3.50 28.99
CA THR A 367 -15.01 2.43 29.96
C THR A 367 -15.42 3.05 31.29
N ASP A 368 -16.60 2.67 31.78
CA ASP A 368 -17.14 3.18 33.03
C ASP A 368 -16.48 2.52 34.27
N LYS A 369 -16.86 2.99 35.47
CA LYS A 369 -16.37 2.45 36.74
C LYS A 369 -16.71 0.99 37.00
N ASN A 370 -17.66 0.42 36.26
CA ASN A 370 -18.05 -0.98 36.36
C ASN A 370 -17.30 -1.86 35.34
N GLY A 371 -16.41 -1.26 34.53
CA GLY A 371 -15.66 -1.96 33.48
C GLY A 371 -16.45 -2.16 32.19
N VAL A 372 -17.56 -1.47 32.00
CA VAL A 372 -18.38 -1.54 30.77
C VAL A 372 -17.87 -0.54 29.76
N THR A 373 -17.51 -1.00 28.56
CA THR A 373 -17.15 -0.11 27.46
C THR A 373 -18.38 0.36 26.68
N TYR A 374 -18.41 1.65 26.37
CA TYR A 374 -19.36 2.31 25.50
C TYR A 374 -18.64 2.93 24.32
N PHE A 375 -19.27 2.89 23.14
CA PHE A 375 -18.73 3.44 21.90
C PHE A 375 -19.57 4.61 21.40
N GLN A 376 -18.94 5.76 21.16
CA GLN A 376 -19.61 6.93 20.60
C GLN A 376 -19.75 6.80 19.08
N ILE A 377 -20.97 6.59 18.60
CA ILE A 377 -21.23 6.36 17.17
C ILE A 377 -21.57 7.65 16.39
N ARG A 378 -21.93 8.71 17.12
CA ARG A 378 -22.17 10.10 16.66
C ARG A 378 -22.26 11.02 17.91
N PRO A 379 -22.26 12.35 17.76
CA PRO A 379 -22.35 13.26 18.91
C PRO A 379 -23.52 12.89 19.84
N HIS A 380 -23.21 12.82 21.15
CA HIS A 380 -24.16 12.48 22.22
C HIS A 380 -24.88 11.13 22.11
N THR A 381 -24.44 10.21 21.25
CA THR A 381 -25.08 8.90 21.08
C THR A 381 -24.06 7.79 21.23
N TRP A 382 -24.30 6.92 22.20
CA TRP A 382 -23.40 5.84 22.57
C TRP A 382 -24.06 4.47 22.42
N MET A 383 -23.24 3.45 22.25
CA MET A 383 -23.66 2.05 22.24
C MET A 383 -22.89 1.23 23.27
N HIS A 384 -23.61 0.37 23.97
CA HIS A 384 -23.03 -0.57 24.92
C HIS A 384 -22.20 -1.65 24.18
N GLN A 385 -21.13 -2.16 24.81
CA GLN A 385 -20.25 -3.16 24.21
C GLN A 385 -20.97 -4.43 23.72
N ASP A 386 -22.03 -4.86 24.43
CA ASP A 386 -22.82 -6.05 24.07
C ASP A 386 -23.78 -5.80 22.91
N ASP A 387 -24.06 -4.54 22.60
CA ASP A 387 -24.98 -4.12 21.53
C ASP A 387 -24.28 -3.91 20.19
N VAL A 388 -22.97 -4.13 20.15
CA VAL A 388 -22.15 -4.13 18.92
C VAL A 388 -21.47 -5.47 18.75
N GLU A 389 -21.07 -5.78 17.51
CA GLU A 389 -20.07 -6.82 17.26
C GLU A 389 -18.70 -6.14 17.25
N GLN A 390 -17.73 -6.71 17.96
CA GLN A 390 -16.35 -6.22 17.96
C GLN A 390 -15.54 -7.13 17.03
N LEU A 391 -14.94 -6.52 16.02
CA LEU A 391 -14.27 -7.20 14.92
C LEU A 391 -12.82 -6.71 14.83
N SER A 392 -11.91 -7.61 14.52
CA SER A 392 -10.57 -7.26 14.07
C SER A 392 -10.55 -7.09 12.55
N GLN A 393 -9.48 -6.48 12.01
CA GLN A 393 -9.27 -6.41 10.55
C GLN A 393 -9.20 -7.76 9.84
N HIS A 394 -9.03 -8.85 10.60
CA HIS A 394 -8.97 -10.22 10.06
C HIS A 394 -10.33 -10.89 10.05
N ASP A 395 -11.33 -10.37 10.76
CA ASP A 395 -12.72 -10.88 10.74
C ASP A 395 -13.43 -10.41 9.44
N LEU A 396 -12.85 -10.70 8.27
CA LEU A 396 -13.25 -10.17 6.97
C LEU A 396 -14.70 -10.50 6.61
N ALA A 397 -15.17 -11.72 6.89
CA ALA A 397 -16.58 -12.08 6.74
C ALA A 397 -17.50 -11.18 7.60
N GLY A 398 -17.09 -10.87 8.83
CA GLY A 398 -17.80 -9.91 9.70
C GLY A 398 -17.74 -8.47 9.15
N LEU A 399 -16.67 -8.14 8.43
CA LEU A 399 -16.47 -6.87 7.72
C LEU A 399 -17.12 -6.85 6.32
N ASP A 400 -18.08 -7.74 6.05
CA ASP A 400 -18.87 -7.80 4.81
C ASP A 400 -18.08 -8.24 3.55
N PHE A 401 -16.96 -8.96 3.72
CA PHE A 401 -16.35 -9.71 2.61
C PHE A 401 -17.04 -11.04 2.41
N ASP A 402 -17.25 -11.41 1.15
CA ASP A 402 -17.97 -12.62 0.77
C ASP A 402 -17.25 -13.36 -0.37
N CYS A 403 -17.12 -14.67 -0.22
CA CYS A 403 -16.44 -15.52 -1.18
C CYS A 403 -17.45 -16.22 -2.09
N ILE A 404 -17.29 -16.07 -3.40
CA ILE A 404 -18.12 -16.71 -4.42
C ILE A 404 -17.23 -17.56 -5.31
N GLU A 405 -17.51 -18.85 -5.41
CA GLU A 405 -16.83 -19.73 -6.36
C GLU A 405 -17.70 -19.90 -7.60
N ALA A 406 -17.23 -19.38 -8.74
CA ALA A 406 -17.93 -19.51 -10.01
C ALA A 406 -17.66 -20.89 -10.62
N GLU A 407 -18.65 -21.43 -11.33
CA GLU A 407 -18.43 -22.52 -12.25
C GLU A 407 -17.51 -22.08 -13.40
N HIS A 408 -16.92 -23.03 -14.12
CA HIS A 408 -16.10 -22.70 -15.30
C HIS A 408 -16.93 -21.94 -16.34
N THR A 409 -16.44 -20.77 -16.74
CA THR A 409 -17.04 -19.97 -17.80
C THR A 409 -17.15 -20.80 -19.07
N THR A 410 -18.35 -20.85 -19.66
CA THR A 410 -18.56 -21.51 -20.96
C THR A 410 -18.57 -20.53 -22.13
N ASP A 411 -18.86 -19.25 -21.86
CA ASP A 411 -18.90 -18.16 -22.85
C ASP A 411 -18.65 -16.81 -22.16
N PHE A 412 -17.47 -16.21 -22.37
CA PHE A 412 -17.11 -14.93 -21.74
C PHE A 412 -18.04 -13.79 -22.15
N THR A 413 -18.71 -13.90 -23.30
CA THR A 413 -19.67 -12.90 -23.76
C THR A 413 -21.03 -12.97 -23.06
N ARG A 414 -21.19 -13.95 -22.16
CA ARG A 414 -22.42 -14.25 -21.41
C ARG A 414 -22.16 -14.34 -19.91
N THR A 415 -21.15 -13.63 -19.42
CA THR A 415 -20.80 -13.57 -17.99
C THR A 415 -22.02 -13.26 -17.11
N LEU A 416 -22.93 -12.39 -17.58
CA LEU A 416 -24.16 -12.02 -16.85
C LEU A 416 -25.19 -13.15 -16.69
N ASP A 417 -25.09 -14.23 -17.46
CA ASP A 417 -25.94 -15.42 -17.32
C ASP A 417 -25.35 -16.45 -16.35
N GLU A 418 -24.12 -16.24 -15.85
CA GLU A 418 -23.44 -17.19 -14.98
C GLU A 418 -23.99 -17.12 -13.54
N ARG A 419 -23.92 -18.27 -12.85
CA ARG A 419 -24.54 -18.42 -11.53
C ARG A 419 -23.93 -17.48 -10.47
N TRP A 420 -22.64 -17.17 -10.58
CA TRP A 420 -21.96 -16.30 -9.62
C TRP A 420 -22.58 -14.90 -9.56
N VAL A 421 -23.17 -14.40 -10.65
CA VAL A 421 -23.86 -13.09 -10.67
C VAL A 421 -25.08 -13.11 -9.76
N ILE A 422 -25.83 -14.21 -9.76
CA ILE A 422 -26.98 -14.40 -8.87
C ILE A 422 -26.50 -14.46 -7.41
N ASP A 423 -25.38 -15.12 -7.15
CA ASP A 423 -24.82 -15.22 -5.80
C ASP A 423 -24.28 -13.85 -5.31
N ALA A 424 -23.66 -13.05 -6.20
CA ALA A 424 -23.28 -11.68 -5.92
C ALA A 424 -24.49 -10.78 -5.58
N LEU A 425 -25.58 -10.90 -6.34
CA LEU A 425 -26.83 -10.18 -6.06
C LEU A 425 -27.44 -10.62 -4.72
N LYS A 426 -27.40 -11.92 -4.40
CA LYS A 426 -27.86 -12.45 -3.11
C LYS A 426 -27.03 -11.92 -1.93
N SER A 427 -25.72 -11.85 -2.12
CA SER A 427 -24.77 -11.27 -1.16
C SER A 427 -25.15 -9.81 -0.85
N ILE A 428 -25.25 -8.96 -1.88
CA ILE A 428 -25.66 -7.54 -1.74
C ILE A 428 -27.05 -7.43 -1.10
N ARG A 429 -28.00 -8.25 -1.55
CA ARG A 429 -29.37 -8.29 -1.03
C ARG A 429 -29.39 -8.55 0.47
N SER A 430 -28.49 -9.39 0.98
CA SER A 430 -28.46 -9.82 2.39
C SER A 430 -28.26 -8.66 3.37
N HIS A 431 -27.66 -7.55 2.94
CA HIS A 431 -27.45 -6.38 3.78
C HIS A 431 -28.72 -5.54 4.01
N PHE A 432 -29.79 -5.80 3.25
CA PHE A 432 -31.04 -5.06 3.31
C PHE A 432 -32.12 -5.78 4.11
N ASP A 433 -32.71 -5.08 5.08
CA ASP A 433 -33.81 -5.57 5.89
C ASP A 433 -34.91 -4.50 6.04
N SER A 434 -36.18 -4.91 6.01
CA SER A 434 -37.32 -3.99 6.17
C SER A 434 -37.32 -3.24 7.50
N GLU A 435 -36.72 -3.82 8.54
CA GLU A 435 -36.60 -3.23 9.87
C GLU A 435 -35.58 -2.09 9.94
N LYS A 436 -34.65 -2.02 8.96
CA LYS A 436 -33.71 -0.90 8.81
C LYS A 436 -34.39 0.35 8.24
N GLY A 437 -35.61 0.22 7.70
CA GLY A 437 -36.45 1.34 7.24
C GLY A 437 -36.90 1.23 5.78
N PRO A 438 -37.70 2.20 5.30
CA PRO A 438 -38.36 2.11 3.99
C PRO A 438 -37.41 1.98 2.81
N ALA A 439 -36.29 2.73 2.81
CA ALA A 439 -35.29 2.66 1.73
C ALA A 439 -34.64 1.27 1.65
N SER A 440 -34.29 0.68 2.79
CA SER A 440 -33.76 -0.68 2.85
C SER A 440 -34.80 -1.73 2.45
N ALA A 441 -36.07 -1.55 2.82
CA ALA A 441 -37.16 -2.42 2.38
C ALA A 441 -37.32 -2.39 0.86
N GLN A 442 -37.27 -1.21 0.26
CA GLN A 442 -37.38 -1.02 -1.19
C GLN A 442 -36.19 -1.65 -1.93
N ALA A 443 -34.96 -1.44 -1.44
CA ALA A 443 -33.75 -2.07 -1.98
C ALA A 443 -33.88 -3.60 -1.97
N LYS A 444 -34.29 -4.17 -0.83
CA LYS A 444 -34.52 -5.60 -0.69
C LYS A 444 -35.51 -6.13 -1.74
N MET A 445 -36.67 -5.47 -1.91
CA MET A 445 -37.66 -5.86 -2.92
C MET A 445 -37.12 -5.76 -4.34
N PHE A 446 -36.33 -4.73 -4.64
CA PHE A 446 -35.68 -4.57 -5.94
C PHE A 446 -34.75 -5.75 -6.25
N TYR A 447 -33.84 -6.09 -5.32
CA TYR A 447 -32.93 -7.21 -5.52
C TYR A 447 -33.65 -8.56 -5.52
N ASP A 448 -34.68 -8.78 -4.67
CA ASP A 448 -35.49 -10.00 -4.69
C ASP A 448 -36.13 -10.22 -6.08
N SER A 449 -36.68 -9.16 -6.68
CA SER A 449 -37.24 -9.19 -8.03
C SER A 449 -36.17 -9.45 -9.10
N LEU A 450 -35.02 -8.76 -8.99
CA LEU A 450 -33.92 -8.91 -9.95
C LEU A 450 -33.33 -10.32 -9.93
N ILE A 451 -33.13 -10.90 -8.74
CA ILE A 451 -32.68 -12.28 -8.55
C ILE A 451 -33.68 -13.25 -9.15
N HIS A 452 -34.98 -13.07 -8.88
CA HIS A 452 -36.02 -13.92 -9.45
C HIS A 452 -36.00 -13.89 -10.99
N ASN A 453 -35.87 -12.70 -11.58
CA ASN A 453 -35.80 -12.55 -13.04
C ASN A 453 -34.53 -13.20 -13.61
N ALA A 454 -33.38 -13.00 -12.97
CA ALA A 454 -32.12 -13.63 -13.37
C ALA A 454 -32.19 -15.17 -13.31
N GLU A 455 -32.80 -15.73 -12.26
CA GLU A 455 -32.98 -17.18 -12.11
C GLU A 455 -33.93 -17.79 -13.15
N ASN A 456 -34.84 -16.99 -13.73
CA ASN A 456 -35.82 -17.43 -14.73
C ASN A 456 -35.52 -16.92 -16.14
N ARG A 457 -34.35 -16.29 -16.32
CA ARG A 457 -33.88 -15.79 -17.61
C ARG A 457 -33.71 -16.99 -18.56
N ARG A 458 -34.14 -16.84 -19.82
CA ARG A 458 -34.05 -17.90 -20.83
C ARG A 458 -32.77 -17.79 -21.65
N PRO A 459 -31.78 -18.68 -21.51
CA PRO A 459 -30.79 -18.92 -22.56
C PRO A 459 -31.31 -20.01 -23.54
N PRO A 460 -30.98 -20.01 -24.87
CA PRO A 460 -29.83 -19.37 -25.53
C PRO A 460 -30.18 -18.63 -26.84
N ASP A 461 -30.17 -17.31 -26.82
CA ASP A 461 -29.90 -16.49 -28.01
C ASP A 461 -28.38 -16.20 -28.05
N PRO A 462 -27.70 -16.22 -29.22
CA PRO A 462 -26.30 -15.84 -29.32
C PRO A 462 -26.07 -14.36 -28.97
N TYR A 463 -27.08 -13.50 -29.07
CA TYR A 463 -27.04 -12.09 -28.71
C TYR A 463 -27.59 -11.86 -27.28
N PRO A 464 -26.95 -10.99 -26.48
CA PRO A 464 -27.39 -10.70 -25.12
C PRO A 464 -28.71 -9.91 -25.08
N ASP A 465 -29.54 -10.15 -24.06
CA ASP A 465 -30.69 -9.29 -23.74
C ASP A 465 -30.19 -7.98 -23.12
N LYS A 466 -29.97 -6.97 -23.96
CA LYS A 466 -29.42 -5.67 -23.57
C LYS A 466 -30.17 -5.03 -22.39
N SER A 467 -31.50 -5.17 -22.34
CA SER A 467 -32.31 -4.52 -21.31
C SER A 467 -32.12 -5.14 -19.94
N GLN A 468 -32.08 -6.47 -19.87
CA GLN A 468 -31.81 -7.17 -18.62
C GLN A 468 -30.34 -7.07 -18.22
N ASP A 469 -29.43 -7.05 -19.18
CA ASP A 469 -28.00 -6.88 -18.92
C ASP A 469 -27.69 -5.53 -18.30
N GLU A 470 -28.30 -4.45 -18.82
CA GLU A 470 -28.18 -3.11 -18.24
C GLU A 470 -28.67 -3.07 -16.78
N LEU A 471 -29.74 -3.79 -16.45
CA LEU A 471 -30.26 -3.87 -15.09
C LEU A 471 -29.32 -4.63 -14.14
N LEU A 472 -28.79 -5.78 -14.57
CA LEU A 472 -27.85 -6.58 -13.78
C LEU A 472 -26.54 -5.83 -13.58
N PHE A 473 -25.99 -5.27 -14.65
CA PHE A 473 -24.79 -4.44 -14.64
C PHE A 473 -24.99 -3.23 -13.70
N GLY A 474 -26.10 -2.52 -13.86
CA GLY A 474 -26.44 -1.36 -13.04
C GLY A 474 -26.63 -1.69 -11.55
N ALA A 475 -27.15 -2.87 -11.22
CA ALA A 475 -27.33 -3.32 -9.84
C ALA A 475 -26.01 -3.61 -9.11
N LEU A 476 -24.95 -3.97 -9.85
CA LEU A 476 -23.60 -4.17 -9.30
C LEU A 476 -22.77 -2.87 -9.28
N HIS A 477 -23.09 -1.90 -10.14
CA HIS A 477 -22.30 -0.67 -10.34
C HIS A 477 -22.98 0.62 -9.87
N THR A 478 -24.15 0.55 -9.26
CA THR A 478 -24.85 1.73 -8.76
C THR A 478 -24.09 2.43 -7.63
N ASN A 479 -24.07 3.77 -7.66
CA ASN A 479 -23.49 4.61 -6.60
C ASN A 479 -24.45 4.89 -5.44
N GLN A 480 -25.58 4.18 -5.36
CA GLN A 480 -26.58 4.38 -4.32
C GLN A 480 -26.28 3.54 -3.08
N MET A 481 -26.61 4.10 -1.90
CA MET A 481 -26.44 3.42 -0.61
C MET A 481 -25.00 2.91 -0.44
N ASN A 482 -24.81 1.81 0.28
CA ASN A 482 -23.50 1.19 0.48
C ASN A 482 -23.19 0.11 -0.58
N ILE A 483 -23.97 0.00 -1.65
CA ILE A 483 -23.80 -1.01 -2.70
C ILE A 483 -22.39 -1.00 -3.30
N PRO A 484 -21.77 0.17 -3.59
CA PRO A 484 -20.39 0.18 -4.06
C PRO A 484 -19.42 -0.53 -3.11
N GLU A 485 -19.59 -0.38 -1.80
CA GLU A 485 -18.73 -1.03 -0.80
C GLU A 485 -18.94 -2.55 -0.81
N TYR A 486 -20.19 -3.01 -0.77
CA TYR A 486 -20.52 -4.44 -0.84
C TYR A 486 -19.96 -5.10 -2.11
N ALA A 487 -20.12 -4.46 -3.28
CA ALA A 487 -19.59 -4.98 -4.54
C ALA A 487 -18.05 -5.11 -4.54
N ARG A 488 -17.34 -4.13 -3.95
CA ARG A 488 -15.86 -4.20 -3.82
C ARG A 488 -15.38 -5.23 -2.80
N ARG A 489 -16.26 -5.72 -1.91
CA ARG A 489 -15.94 -6.74 -0.91
C ARG A 489 -16.30 -8.17 -1.34
N LEU A 490 -16.87 -8.33 -2.53
CA LEU A 490 -16.96 -9.64 -3.17
C LEU A 490 -15.57 -10.12 -3.57
N ILE A 491 -15.27 -11.38 -3.24
CA ILE A 491 -14.06 -12.11 -3.60
C ILE A 491 -14.52 -13.28 -4.45
N VAL A 492 -14.21 -13.28 -5.75
CA VAL A 492 -14.80 -14.23 -6.70
C VAL A 492 -13.70 -15.13 -7.27
N LYS A 493 -13.85 -16.45 -7.15
CA LYS A 493 -13.03 -17.41 -7.89
C LYS A 493 -13.63 -17.56 -9.28
N HIS A 494 -12.93 -17.04 -10.28
CA HIS A 494 -13.43 -16.99 -11.65
C HIS A 494 -12.33 -17.33 -12.65
N ASP A 495 -12.72 -17.91 -13.78
CA ASP A 495 -11.85 -18.13 -14.93
C ASP A 495 -11.25 -16.81 -15.42
N SER A 496 -9.92 -16.72 -15.49
CA SER A 496 -9.26 -15.51 -16.02
C SER A 496 -9.19 -15.51 -17.54
N ASP A 497 -9.41 -14.34 -18.13
CA ASP A 497 -9.24 -14.05 -19.55
C ASP A 497 -7.76 -14.11 -19.97
N TRP A 498 -6.80 -13.91 -19.06
CA TRP A 498 -5.36 -13.96 -19.34
C TRP A 498 -4.80 -15.35 -19.69
N HIS A 499 -5.64 -16.40 -19.65
CA HIS A 499 -5.36 -17.74 -20.15
C HIS A 499 -5.93 -17.99 -21.57
N SER A 500 -6.76 -17.08 -22.09
CA SER A 500 -7.58 -17.33 -23.27
C SER A 500 -6.84 -17.24 -24.61
N THR A 501 -7.35 -17.95 -25.60
CA THR A 501 -6.95 -17.87 -27.01
C THR A 501 -8.17 -17.74 -27.91
N ARG A 502 -7.96 -17.30 -29.15
CA ARG A 502 -9.02 -17.28 -30.18
C ARG A 502 -9.71 -18.64 -30.43
N ASP A 503 -8.97 -19.73 -30.22
CA ASP A 503 -9.45 -21.10 -30.42
C ASP A 503 -10.13 -21.68 -29.15
N ASP A 504 -10.16 -20.92 -28.05
CA ASP A 504 -10.84 -21.36 -26.84
C ASP A 504 -12.36 -21.30 -27.06
N THR A 505 -13.05 -22.40 -26.73
CA THR A 505 -14.51 -22.50 -26.91
C THR A 505 -15.25 -21.42 -26.15
N ARG A 506 -14.68 -20.88 -25.06
CA ARG A 506 -15.26 -19.78 -24.27
C ARG A 506 -15.38 -18.46 -25.02
N TRP A 507 -14.70 -18.34 -26.17
CA TRP A 507 -14.78 -17.19 -27.06
C TRP A 507 -15.47 -17.51 -28.39
N SER A 508 -16.06 -18.70 -28.54
CA SER A 508 -16.69 -19.10 -29.81
C SER A 508 -17.80 -18.15 -30.23
N SER A 509 -18.47 -17.48 -29.29
CA SER A 509 -19.50 -16.50 -29.57
C SER A 509 -19.00 -15.35 -30.44
N ILE A 510 -17.82 -14.78 -30.14
CA ILE A 510 -17.22 -13.72 -30.96
C ILE A 510 -16.63 -14.28 -32.26
N PHE A 511 -15.87 -15.37 -32.20
CA PHE A 511 -15.08 -15.79 -33.35
C PHE A 511 -15.86 -16.66 -34.36
N THR A 512 -16.85 -17.42 -33.89
CA THR A 512 -17.49 -18.49 -34.68
C THR A 512 -19.00 -18.33 -34.82
N VAL A 513 -19.72 -17.96 -33.76
CA VAL A 513 -21.19 -18.02 -33.71
C VAL A 513 -21.87 -16.72 -34.15
N ARG A 514 -21.47 -15.57 -33.59
CA ARG A 514 -22.04 -14.28 -33.97
C ARG A 514 -21.48 -13.83 -35.32
N ASP A 515 -22.32 -13.13 -36.07
CA ASP A 515 -21.91 -12.42 -37.29
C ASP A 515 -21.19 -11.10 -36.94
N GLU A 516 -20.07 -11.22 -36.21
CA GLU A 516 -19.20 -10.10 -35.89
C GLU A 516 -18.38 -9.68 -37.10
N SER A 517 -18.11 -8.38 -37.22
CA SER A 517 -17.28 -7.87 -38.31
C SER A 517 -15.86 -8.48 -38.27
N PRO A 518 -15.19 -8.67 -39.43
CA PRO A 518 -13.80 -9.12 -39.45
C PRO A 518 -12.86 -8.24 -38.63
N VAL A 519 -13.15 -6.95 -38.52
CA VAL A 519 -12.40 -5.98 -37.71
C VAL A 519 -12.49 -6.33 -36.23
N VAL A 520 -13.70 -6.56 -35.70
CA VAL A 520 -13.94 -6.96 -34.31
C VAL A 520 -13.21 -8.26 -33.98
N LYS A 521 -13.32 -9.27 -34.85
CA LYS A 521 -12.66 -10.56 -34.67
C LYS A 521 -11.14 -10.40 -34.67
N MET A 522 -10.57 -9.63 -35.58
CA MET A 522 -9.12 -9.39 -35.61
C MET A 522 -8.63 -8.62 -34.39
N ALA A 523 -9.35 -7.56 -33.99
CA ALA A 523 -9.01 -6.75 -32.82
C ALA A 523 -9.03 -7.58 -31.52
N ASN A 524 -10.11 -8.33 -31.27
CA ASN A 524 -10.22 -9.20 -30.09
C ASN A 524 -9.19 -10.34 -30.12
N GLY A 525 -8.97 -10.98 -31.28
CA GLY A 525 -7.97 -12.04 -31.42
C GLY A 525 -6.55 -11.52 -31.13
N GLY A 526 -6.20 -10.36 -31.69
CA GLY A 526 -4.91 -9.71 -31.44
C GLY A 526 -4.74 -9.27 -29.98
N PHE A 527 -5.81 -8.80 -29.33
CA PHE A 527 -5.80 -8.49 -27.90
C PHE A 527 -5.52 -9.75 -27.07
N LEU A 528 -6.22 -10.86 -27.28
CA LEU A 528 -5.99 -12.11 -26.55
C LEU A 528 -4.54 -12.58 -26.72
N ASP A 529 -4.00 -12.58 -27.94
CA ASP A 529 -2.63 -13.01 -28.21
C ASP A 529 -1.58 -12.10 -27.55
N ALA A 530 -1.80 -10.78 -27.58
CA ALA A 530 -0.88 -9.80 -27.00
C ALA A 530 -0.86 -9.82 -25.46
N THR A 531 -1.91 -10.34 -24.83
CA THR A 531 -2.14 -10.20 -23.39
C THR A 531 -2.00 -11.50 -22.62
N ARG A 532 -2.22 -12.66 -23.26
CA ARG A 532 -2.09 -13.99 -22.67
C ARG A 532 -0.74 -14.21 -21.96
N TRP A 533 -0.79 -14.75 -20.75
CA TRP A 533 0.42 -15.09 -19.98
C TRP A 533 0.27 -16.27 -19.00
N MET A 534 -0.92 -16.55 -18.50
CA MET A 534 -1.11 -17.48 -17.36
C MET A 534 -0.65 -18.91 -17.65
N ASP A 535 -0.82 -19.38 -18.87
CA ASP A 535 -0.41 -20.72 -19.29
C ASP A 535 1.11 -20.96 -19.22
N LYS A 536 1.90 -19.88 -19.12
CA LYS A 536 3.37 -19.92 -19.04
C LYS A 536 3.90 -19.77 -17.62
N VAL A 537 3.03 -19.57 -16.61
CA VAL A 537 3.44 -19.27 -15.23
C VAL A 537 2.94 -20.37 -14.27
N PRO A 538 3.81 -21.17 -13.61
CA PRO A 538 3.41 -22.44 -13.01
C PRO A 538 2.23 -22.42 -12.01
N PRO A 539 2.06 -21.45 -11.09
CA PRO A 539 0.89 -21.39 -10.21
C PRO A 539 -0.45 -21.20 -10.93
N PHE A 540 -0.42 -20.76 -12.19
CA PHE A 540 -1.57 -20.40 -13.01
C PHE A 540 -1.73 -21.31 -14.24
N ALA A 541 -0.68 -22.02 -14.64
CA ALA A 541 -0.72 -22.87 -15.83
C ALA A 541 -1.65 -24.09 -15.68
N SER A 542 -1.80 -24.61 -14.46
CA SER A 542 -2.62 -25.79 -14.18
C SER A 542 -4.08 -25.49 -13.86
N GLN A 543 -4.45 -24.21 -13.66
CA GLN A 543 -5.80 -23.82 -13.26
C GLN A 543 -6.22 -22.51 -13.91
N ARG A 544 -7.39 -22.50 -14.53
CA ARG A 544 -7.94 -21.32 -15.22
C ARG A 544 -8.65 -20.38 -14.25
N SER A 545 -9.23 -20.93 -13.18
CA SER A 545 -9.96 -20.18 -12.16
C SER A 545 -9.04 -19.82 -11.01
N VAL A 546 -9.07 -18.56 -10.59
CA VAL A 546 -8.31 -18.04 -9.44
C VAL A 546 -9.20 -17.09 -8.65
N TRP A 547 -8.86 -16.87 -7.38
CA TRP A 547 -9.53 -15.86 -6.57
C TRP A 547 -9.10 -14.47 -7.00
N HIS A 548 -10.08 -13.63 -7.30
CA HIS A 548 -9.91 -12.22 -7.61
C HIS A 548 -10.38 -11.38 -6.43
N PHE A 549 -9.63 -10.33 -6.11
CA PHE A 549 -9.95 -9.39 -5.04
C PHE A 549 -9.97 -7.97 -5.61
N HIS A 550 -10.89 -7.12 -5.16
CA HIS A 550 -10.77 -5.70 -5.45
C HIS A 550 -9.46 -5.19 -4.82
N PRO A 551 -8.45 -4.78 -5.61
CA PRO A 551 -7.09 -4.61 -5.12
C PRO A 551 -6.97 -3.53 -4.04
N LEU A 552 -7.78 -2.47 -4.11
CA LEU A 552 -7.71 -1.38 -3.13
C LEU A 552 -8.50 -1.65 -1.85
N GLU A 553 -9.78 -2.02 -1.96
CA GLU A 553 -10.66 -2.35 -0.82
C GLU A 553 -10.05 -3.44 0.07
N PHE A 554 -9.58 -4.54 -0.53
CA PHE A 554 -9.00 -5.66 0.23
C PHE A 554 -7.72 -5.25 0.95
N LEU A 555 -6.79 -4.59 0.24
CA LEU A 555 -5.53 -4.15 0.84
C LEU A 555 -5.70 -3.00 1.85
N GLU A 556 -6.73 -2.17 1.72
CA GLU A 556 -7.05 -1.13 2.72
C GLU A 556 -7.41 -1.74 4.08
N MET A 557 -8.13 -2.88 4.07
CA MET A 557 -8.43 -3.61 5.30
C MET A 557 -7.19 -4.26 5.90
N LEU A 558 -6.30 -4.81 5.07
CA LEU A 558 -5.06 -5.45 5.52
C LEU A 558 -3.96 -4.46 5.92
N LYS A 559 -4.07 -3.18 5.55
CA LYS A 559 -3.12 -2.15 6.00
C LYS A 559 -3.00 -2.19 7.51
N PRO A 560 -1.78 -2.27 8.06
CA PRO A 560 -1.61 -2.22 9.50
C PRO A 560 -2.26 -0.95 10.06
N GLY A 561 -2.82 -1.06 11.26
CA GLY A 561 -3.34 0.09 11.99
C GLY A 561 -2.30 1.19 12.00
N GLY A 562 -2.67 2.36 11.45
CA GLY A 562 -1.84 3.56 11.52
C GLY A 562 -1.87 4.06 12.95
N GLY A 563 -1.11 3.40 13.82
CA GLY A 563 -0.78 3.98 15.11
C GLY A 563 -0.14 5.35 14.88
N LYS A 564 -0.51 6.36 15.67
CA LYS A 564 0.10 7.70 15.58
C LYS A 564 1.62 7.62 15.76
N ILE A 565 2.11 6.58 16.42
CA ILE A 565 3.53 6.29 16.61
C ILE A 565 3.89 5.08 15.73
N THR A 566 4.87 5.24 14.85
CA THR A 566 5.34 4.14 13.99
C THR A 566 6.79 3.78 14.32
N LEU A 567 7.22 2.55 14.01
CA LEU A 567 8.62 2.15 14.14
C LEU A 567 9.57 3.11 13.40
N PRO A 568 9.31 3.55 12.15
CA PRO A 568 10.14 4.57 11.49
C PRO A 568 10.23 5.89 12.27
N MET A 569 9.16 6.32 12.95
CA MET A 569 9.21 7.51 13.80
C MET A 569 10.12 7.29 15.01
N LEU A 570 9.99 6.14 15.71
CA LEU A 570 10.85 5.82 16.86
C LEU A 570 12.31 5.63 16.44
N ARG A 571 12.57 5.06 15.26
CA ARG A 571 13.93 4.86 14.73
C ARG A 571 14.62 6.18 14.37
N LYS A 572 13.87 7.25 14.10
CA LYS A 572 14.42 8.62 14.00
C LYS A 572 14.89 9.19 15.34
N ILE A 573 14.32 8.72 16.45
CA ILE A 573 14.69 9.13 17.82
C ILE A 573 15.86 8.26 18.31
N TRP A 574 15.74 6.93 18.22
CA TRP A 574 16.76 5.96 18.60
C TRP A 574 17.43 5.33 17.39
N THR A 575 18.40 6.05 16.83
CA THR A 575 19.03 5.74 15.54
C THR A 575 19.96 4.53 15.53
N ASN A 576 20.37 4.02 16.70
CA ASN A 576 21.33 2.92 16.79
C ASN A 576 20.66 1.57 17.05
N SER A 577 20.51 0.76 16.00
CA SER A 577 19.90 -0.58 16.06
C SER A 577 20.68 -1.59 16.92
N ARG A 578 21.96 -1.33 17.22
CA ARG A 578 22.75 -2.17 18.14
C ARG A 578 22.43 -1.91 19.62
N LYS A 579 21.73 -0.82 19.93
CA LYS A 579 21.36 -0.42 21.30
C LYS A 579 19.92 -0.79 21.63
N VAL A 580 19.02 -0.65 20.67
CA VAL A 580 17.63 -1.08 20.77
C VAL A 580 17.18 -1.66 19.44
N SER A 581 16.69 -2.91 19.46
CA SER A 581 16.27 -3.62 18.26
C SER A 581 14.96 -3.05 17.71
N ASP A 582 14.63 -3.37 16.45
CA ASP A 582 13.37 -2.95 15.84
C ASP A 582 12.17 -3.64 16.53
N GLU A 583 12.34 -4.87 17.01
CA GLU A 583 11.31 -5.61 17.73
C GLU A 583 10.90 -4.89 19.03
N VAL A 584 11.87 -4.41 19.81
CA VAL A 584 11.60 -3.66 21.05
C VAL A 584 10.89 -2.33 20.76
N LEU A 585 11.36 -1.59 19.75
CA LEU A 585 10.70 -0.34 19.38
C LEU A 585 9.30 -0.57 18.80
N GLN A 586 9.08 -1.68 18.10
CA GLN A 586 7.75 -2.04 17.61
C GLN A 586 6.80 -2.34 18.78
N GLN A 587 7.23 -3.12 19.77
CA GLN A 587 6.44 -3.36 20.99
C GLN A 587 6.07 -2.05 21.70
N VAL A 588 7.01 -1.10 21.80
CA VAL A 588 6.76 0.23 22.38
C VAL A 588 5.76 1.02 21.56
N ALA A 589 5.87 0.99 20.23
CA ALA A 589 4.91 1.65 19.35
C ALA A 589 3.50 1.06 19.56
N ASP A 590 3.38 -0.27 19.55
CA ASP A 590 2.12 -0.97 19.72
C ASP A 590 1.49 -0.65 21.08
N GLU A 591 2.25 -0.78 22.17
CA GLU A 591 1.78 -0.49 23.53
C GLU A 591 1.35 0.97 23.68
N LEU A 592 2.11 1.92 23.15
CA LEU A 592 1.72 3.33 23.23
C LEU A 592 0.48 3.62 22.39
N ASN A 593 0.40 3.09 21.17
CA ASN A 593 -0.76 3.27 20.30
C ASN A 593 -2.04 2.71 20.93
N ASP A 594 -1.95 1.57 21.62
CA ASP A 594 -3.07 0.97 22.35
C ASP A 594 -3.54 1.80 23.55
N ASN A 595 -2.70 2.74 24.02
CA ASN A 595 -2.93 3.49 25.27
C ASN A 595 -2.98 5.02 25.10
N LEU A 596 -2.91 5.57 23.87
CA LEU A 596 -2.85 7.02 23.67
C LEU A 596 -4.02 7.77 24.30
N GLU A 597 -5.23 7.21 24.24
CA GLU A 597 -6.42 7.82 24.85
C GLU A 597 -6.39 7.73 26.37
N ARG A 598 -6.09 6.53 26.91
CA ARG A 598 -5.98 6.29 28.36
C ARG A 598 -4.94 7.21 29.01
N CYS A 599 -3.82 7.45 28.32
CA CYS A 599 -2.74 8.32 28.81
C CYS A 599 -2.93 9.80 28.41
N HIS A 600 -4.07 10.15 27.80
CA HIS A 600 -4.36 11.50 27.29
C HIS A 600 -3.29 12.07 26.33
N LEU A 601 -2.58 11.20 25.61
CA LEU A 601 -1.60 11.51 24.56
C LEU A 601 -2.28 11.72 23.19
N ASN A 602 -3.39 12.45 23.20
CA ASN A 602 -4.31 12.58 22.08
C ASN A 602 -4.01 13.78 21.15
N THR A 603 -3.11 14.68 21.53
CA THR A 603 -2.64 15.80 20.70
C THR A 603 -1.16 15.67 20.33
N GLU A 604 -0.75 16.25 19.19
CA GLU A 604 0.66 16.23 18.75
C GLU A 604 1.60 16.82 19.81
N VAL A 605 1.21 17.93 20.44
CA VAL A 605 2.02 18.59 21.47
C VAL A 605 2.24 17.68 22.68
N ARG A 606 1.19 16.99 23.16
CA ARG A 606 1.32 16.04 24.27
C ARG A 606 2.17 14.85 23.89
N LEU A 607 2.02 14.34 22.67
CA LEU A 607 2.83 13.25 22.15
C LEU A 607 4.31 13.64 22.07
N TYR A 608 4.63 14.83 21.54
CA TYR A 608 6.01 15.33 21.48
C TYR A 608 6.61 15.52 22.87
N HIS A 609 5.87 16.12 23.80
CA HIS A 609 6.34 16.28 25.18
C HIS A 609 6.58 14.94 25.86
N PHE A 610 5.66 13.99 25.72
CA PHE A 610 5.80 12.66 26.27
C PHE A 610 7.02 11.94 25.70
N MET A 611 7.18 11.92 24.37
CA MET A 611 8.33 11.28 23.72
C MET A 611 9.65 11.94 24.08
N ALA A 612 9.68 13.28 24.23
CA ALA A 612 10.86 13.98 24.70
C ALA A 612 11.24 13.58 26.14
N GLN A 613 10.26 13.39 27.03
CA GLN A 613 10.51 12.91 28.39
C GLN A 613 10.98 11.45 28.40
N VAL A 614 10.35 10.57 27.60
CA VAL A 614 10.81 9.18 27.46
C VAL A 614 12.25 9.13 26.96
N TYR A 615 12.62 9.97 25.99
CA TYR A 615 14.01 10.05 25.53
C TYR A 615 14.95 10.59 26.61
N GLN A 616 14.53 11.59 27.39
CA GLN A 616 15.33 12.12 28.49
C GLN A 616 15.60 11.07 29.57
N GLU A 617 14.61 10.23 29.89
CA GLU A 617 14.74 9.20 30.92
C GLU A 617 15.50 7.97 30.45
N THR A 618 15.29 7.54 29.21
CA THR A 618 15.95 6.33 28.66
C THR A 618 17.29 6.61 27.99
N GLY A 619 17.52 7.87 27.59
CA GLY A 619 18.67 8.32 26.81
C GLY A 619 18.72 7.71 25.39
N GLY A 620 19.74 8.11 24.63
CA GLY A 620 19.97 7.59 23.27
C GLY A 620 20.31 6.10 23.19
N ASN A 621 20.55 5.43 24.33
CA ASN A 621 20.77 3.99 24.41
C ASN A 621 19.49 3.19 24.74
N PHE A 622 18.34 3.85 24.94
CA PHE A 622 17.09 3.19 25.34
C PHE A 622 17.23 2.34 26.62
N SER A 623 17.87 2.88 27.66
CA SER A 623 18.11 2.16 28.91
C SER A 623 16.92 2.30 29.87
N ILE A 624 16.21 1.22 30.13
CA ILE A 624 15.05 1.18 31.05
C ILE A 624 15.42 0.77 32.48
N THR A 625 16.68 0.43 32.73
CA THR A 625 17.21 0.07 34.06
C THR A 625 18.27 1.07 34.51
N GLU A 626 18.14 1.57 35.74
CA GLU A 626 19.16 2.42 36.38
C GLU A 626 20.32 1.56 36.89
N ASN A 627 21.55 1.94 36.55
CA ASN A 627 22.78 1.23 36.93
C ASN A 627 23.37 1.86 38.20
N LEU A 628 23.35 1.13 39.31
CA LEU A 628 23.85 1.60 40.60
C LEU A 628 25.30 1.20 40.87
N ASN A 629 26.09 0.97 39.82
CA ASN A 629 27.51 0.64 39.90
C ASN A 629 28.39 1.86 40.23
N TYR A 630 28.24 2.40 41.44
CA TYR A 630 29.00 3.53 41.95
C TYR A 630 30.27 3.10 42.68
N ALA A 631 31.35 3.85 42.52
CA ALA A 631 32.52 3.74 43.41
C ALA A 631 32.19 4.29 44.81
N PRO A 632 32.89 3.84 45.88
CA PRO A 632 32.68 4.31 47.25
C PRO A 632 32.63 5.84 47.38
N THR A 633 33.58 6.52 46.73
CA THR A 633 33.69 7.99 46.74
C THR A 633 32.54 8.72 46.05
N ALA A 634 31.82 8.06 45.15
CA ALA A 634 30.69 8.65 44.43
C ALA A 634 29.36 8.51 45.18
N LEU A 635 29.20 7.47 46.00
CA LEU A 635 27.98 7.23 46.78
C LEU A 635 27.50 8.42 47.63
N PRO A 636 28.34 9.14 48.41
CA PRO A 636 27.88 10.27 49.21
C PRO A 636 27.44 11.48 48.36
N VAL A 637 27.92 11.60 47.13
CA VAL A 637 27.52 12.69 46.22
C VAL A 637 26.04 12.55 45.88
N TYR A 638 25.62 11.34 45.50
CA TYR A 638 24.28 11.08 44.99
C TYR A 638 23.27 10.69 46.08
N PHE A 639 23.72 10.03 47.15
CA PHE A 639 22.83 9.43 48.15
C PHE A 639 23.10 9.99 49.56
N SER A 640 22.09 10.66 50.12
CA SER A 640 22.17 11.23 51.47
C SER A 640 22.32 10.18 52.59
N TYR A 641 22.00 8.92 52.32
CA TYR A 641 22.24 7.82 53.26
C TYR A 641 23.74 7.61 53.45
N TYR A 642 24.49 7.45 52.35
CA TYR A 642 25.93 7.22 52.37
C TYR A 642 26.73 8.43 52.85
N ARG A 643 26.18 9.65 52.80
CA ARG A 643 26.78 10.80 53.50
C ARG A 643 26.80 10.65 55.02
N ARG A 644 25.80 9.95 55.57
CA ARG A 644 25.63 9.75 57.02
C ARG A 644 26.22 8.43 57.53
N HIS A 645 26.59 7.54 56.61
CA HIS A 645 27.18 6.23 56.90
C HIS A 645 28.43 6.00 56.02
N PRO A 646 29.53 6.73 56.25
CA PRO A 646 30.73 6.63 55.42
C PRO A 646 31.37 5.24 55.41
N GLU A 647 31.26 4.51 56.51
CA GLU A 647 31.77 3.15 56.68
C GLU A 647 31.14 2.14 55.71
N GLU A 648 29.93 2.41 55.23
CA GLU A 648 29.22 1.52 54.30
C GLU A 648 29.53 1.82 52.83
N GLN A 649 30.21 2.95 52.53
CA GLN A 649 30.56 3.34 51.16
C GLN A 649 31.52 2.34 50.52
N GLU A 650 32.53 1.89 51.27
CA GLU A 650 33.54 0.94 50.79
C GLU A 650 32.96 -0.47 50.64
N LEU A 651 32.01 -0.82 51.53
CA LEU A 651 31.36 -2.13 51.55
C LEU A 651 30.42 -2.33 50.35
N ASP A 652 29.65 -1.30 50.01
CA ASP A 652 28.62 -1.41 48.96
C ASP A 652 29.08 -0.86 47.61
N GLY A 653 30.06 0.06 47.59
CA GLY A 653 30.60 0.63 46.35
C GLY A 653 31.52 -0.33 45.58
N ARG A 654 31.72 -0.07 44.29
CA ARG A 654 32.67 -0.81 43.46
C ARG A 654 34.11 -0.50 43.85
N THR A 655 34.82 -1.50 44.33
CA THR A 655 36.26 -1.44 44.64
C THR A 655 37.05 -2.33 43.68
N ALA A 656 38.37 -2.36 43.82
CA ALA A 656 39.20 -3.33 43.09
C ALA A 656 38.97 -4.79 43.57
N SER A 657 38.49 -4.96 44.80
CA SER A 657 38.28 -6.27 45.44
C SER A 657 36.90 -6.88 45.21
N HIS A 658 35.88 -6.07 44.92
CA HIS A 658 34.53 -6.57 44.63
C HIS A 658 33.73 -5.60 43.76
N PRO A 659 32.76 -6.11 42.97
CA PRO A 659 31.79 -5.27 42.28
C PRO A 659 30.91 -4.51 43.28
N ALA A 660 30.26 -3.44 42.81
CA ALA A 660 29.27 -2.73 43.63
C ALA A 660 28.10 -3.65 44.01
N ASN A 661 27.70 -3.59 45.28
CA ASN A 661 26.49 -4.23 45.76
C ASN A 661 25.28 -3.34 45.47
N GLN A 662 24.85 -3.37 44.21
CA GLN A 662 23.81 -2.48 43.68
C GLN A 662 22.46 -2.63 44.41
N GLU A 663 22.13 -3.84 44.86
CA GLU A 663 20.93 -4.12 45.66
C GLU A 663 20.98 -3.41 47.03
N ASN A 664 22.11 -3.50 47.74
CA ASN A 664 22.29 -2.75 48.99
C ASN A 664 22.28 -1.25 48.74
N ILE A 665 22.93 -0.78 47.68
CA ILE A 665 22.90 0.64 47.29
C ILE A 665 21.46 1.11 47.10
N ALA A 666 20.66 0.39 46.34
CA ALA A 666 19.24 0.73 46.15
C ALA A 666 18.44 0.69 47.46
N ASN A 667 18.59 -0.38 48.22
CA ASN A 667 17.85 -0.59 49.47
C ASN A 667 18.17 0.51 50.50
N LYS A 668 19.43 0.96 50.58
CA LYS A 668 19.86 2.00 51.51
C LYS A 668 19.60 3.41 50.99
N ALA A 669 19.67 3.62 49.68
CA ALA A 669 19.37 4.91 49.05
C ALA A 669 17.86 5.23 49.06
N TYR A 670 17.02 4.22 48.84
CA TYR A 670 15.59 4.38 48.58
C TYR A 670 14.66 3.64 49.57
N GLY A 671 15.21 2.81 50.46
CA GLY A 671 14.45 2.17 51.54
C GLY A 671 13.80 3.20 52.45
N THR A 672 12.52 3.00 52.78
CA THR A 672 11.71 3.87 53.66
C THR A 672 11.42 5.30 53.16
N ARG A 673 11.71 5.63 51.89
CA ARG A 673 11.31 6.89 51.25
C ARG A 673 10.16 6.65 50.25
N ASN A 674 9.36 7.69 50.00
CA ASN A 674 8.27 7.71 49.00
C ASN A 674 7.26 6.54 49.08
N GLY A 675 6.80 6.18 50.28
CA GLY A 675 5.74 5.17 50.47
C GLY A 675 6.20 3.71 50.51
N ASN A 676 7.52 3.45 50.50
CA ASN A 676 8.06 2.09 50.65
C ASN A 676 8.02 1.63 52.12
N HIS A 677 6.98 0.89 52.51
CA HIS A 677 6.76 0.39 53.89
C HIS A 677 7.38 -0.99 54.19
N ARG A 678 8.20 -1.55 53.28
CA ARG A 678 8.96 -2.80 53.50
C ARG A 678 10.41 -2.63 53.03
N PRO A 679 11.37 -3.41 53.56
CA PRO A 679 12.76 -3.37 53.09
C PRO A 679 12.81 -3.92 51.65
N GLY A 680 13.16 -3.09 50.66
CA GLY A 680 13.17 -3.53 49.25
C GLY A 680 13.28 -2.41 48.20
N GLY A 681 14.15 -1.41 48.41
CA GLY A 681 14.40 -0.35 47.42
C GLY A 681 14.91 -0.85 46.05
N TRP A 682 15.52 -2.04 45.98
CA TRP A 682 15.97 -2.68 44.74
C TRP A 682 14.83 -3.12 43.82
N MET A 683 13.70 -3.58 44.38
CA MET A 683 12.51 -3.93 43.59
C MET A 683 11.84 -2.71 42.96
N ALA A 684 12.01 -1.52 43.55
CA ALA A 684 11.49 -0.27 43.00
C ALA A 684 12.29 0.25 41.78
N LEU A 685 13.55 -0.18 41.60
CA LEU A 685 14.37 0.19 40.43
C LEU A 685 13.96 -0.51 39.13
N HIS A 686 13.18 -1.59 39.23
CA HIS A 686 12.79 -2.43 38.09
C HIS A 686 11.45 -1.99 37.45
N ARG A 687 10.91 -0.82 37.83
CA ARG A 687 9.69 -0.25 37.24
C ARG A 687 10.02 0.99 36.40
N PRO A 688 9.40 1.19 35.22
CA PRO A 688 9.57 2.41 34.45
C PRO A 688 9.18 3.63 35.30
N ARG A 689 10.08 4.63 35.35
CA ARG A 689 10.03 5.80 36.26
C ARG A 689 8.76 6.66 36.21
N ASN A 690 7.87 6.47 35.24
CA ASN A 690 6.60 7.18 35.19
C ASN A 690 5.59 6.72 36.26
N GLU A 691 5.83 5.58 36.91
CA GLU A 691 5.17 5.25 38.17
C GLU A 691 6.24 4.92 39.22
N THR A 692 6.20 5.64 40.35
CA THR A 692 7.03 5.45 41.55
C THR A 692 8.49 5.91 41.50
N ILE A 693 8.72 7.22 41.47
CA ILE A 693 9.49 8.01 42.46
C ILE A 693 9.11 9.47 42.18
N ASN A 694 8.18 10.03 42.95
CA ASN A 694 7.85 11.46 42.88
C ASN A 694 9.10 12.28 43.26
N ARG A 695 9.81 12.77 42.24
CA ARG A 695 10.64 13.97 42.29
C ARG A 695 10.12 14.93 41.23
N THR A 696 9.02 15.59 41.55
CA THR A 696 8.70 16.89 40.92
C THR A 696 9.83 17.86 41.27
N ARG A 697 10.44 18.43 40.24
CA ARG A 697 11.19 19.69 40.30
C ARG A 697 10.45 20.71 39.45
#